data_AF-A0A960SEE6-F1
#
_entry.id   AF-A0A960SEE6-F1
#
_cell.length_a   1.000
_cell.length_b   1.000
_cell.length_c   1.000
_cell.angle_alpha   90.00
_cell.angle_beta   90.00
_cell.angle_gamma   90.00
#
_symmetry.space_group_name_H-M   'P 1'
#
loop_
_entity.id
_entity.type
_entity.pdbx_description
1 polymer ?
#
loop_
_entity_poly.entity_id
_entity_poly.type
_entity_poly.pdbx_seq_one_letter_code
_entity_poly.pdbx_strand_id
1 'polypeptide(L)'
;MSGTLNTNTTWSLAGSPYTLTGNVTVAAGVTLTIQPGVQVIANQFIGLTVNGVLSAVGTSGSPTVFVGSSSQPGWWAGIDITNEGSATLEYCEVKDCGYFREAGVYKRSSGSLVLRNCLLASNNGAGLRLTSGSSSFVSENNQFESNDQGVRLGINTSFSDTSSTFSDNSFAPVAVDGGTHTMDVSWELSSDYSLVISSTQTVSSGATLTLMPGLVLKSVQYVGIVVNGTLTADGTVEAPIYLTSHRDDTVGGDANNNADETAPAVGWWSGVDIQNTGSASLDHCTVAYSGYFNEAGIFMRSSGSLSLTNSTLTFTNGSGLRLTSGYDTFLSENNQFDSNHEGVRLGVNTRFSDTTSTYNNNSFAPVLVDGGTHTMDVSWELSSDFSIVINGTQTVAEGATLTLMPGLALKSVQFAGIVVRGMLKAEGTPEAPIYLTSHRDDTIGGDANNNGNGTAPFDGWWSGIDIQNTGSASFDFCTVAYSGYFNEAGIYMRSNGSLSLQNSTLKFTNGSGLRLTSGYAMIYSWNNRFEDNDLGVRLVTGASFSDTTSTFLRNSESQVGVDGGTIVADTVWDVSSHSAIILRGTVYVGADVTLTLKPGLIVKAAQYVGLVVDGTLTAQGTAVHPIIFTSSRDDSVGGDTNNDGDASVPSATWWSGLLVRDGGNATVEHCRIHYAGYFEQSGVKKRGGGDISLRNCTISNINGSGLFLDGATGLIDIVRCQFTDCDEGVFLRSVAQEVALVSCHYEGNSAYGVLNTNSGETDARSSWWGEASGPYHPEKNAEGLGDRVSDNVLFEPWRQTPGILDILSPTRSGSIVAGDTLRFLGSPLDSPLAGYSWNFGDGRTSNTRNPGLVTFSATGNFQVQYAVTNAGVPDPYPQIRELEVVANGGSHPDLSVTSLVVPSSIGIGQSVSIDYTVVNNGPSTLPSTTWTDRIYLSGDRFLDTPDTLLGSVGVTRSLAPGASYQGSLSVIVPPIEQGAHYLILSANDDWDAVELHRLNNEKPVSVNVLVPKLEQGVAFDGEFGAGSIEQYFRIDASGSKNLLVDFQKLEPNLTAYLRFGELPNRSMFDYRLGSNSL
;
A
#
# COMPACT_ATOMS: atom_id res chain seq x y z
N MET A 1 -88.38 7.48 0.20
CA MET A 1 -87.72 7.53 1.52
C MET A 1 -86.93 8.82 1.64
N SER A 2 -87.05 9.52 2.78
CA SER A 2 -86.26 10.71 3.12
C SER A 2 -86.32 10.95 4.64
N GLY A 3 -85.38 11.73 5.19
CA GLY A 3 -85.34 12.13 6.60
C GLY A 3 -84.51 11.20 7.50
N THR A 4 -84.59 11.43 8.82
CA THR A 4 -83.80 10.69 9.82
C THR A 4 -84.57 9.47 10.35
N LEU A 5 -83.95 8.29 10.30
CA LEU A 5 -84.40 7.08 10.97
C LEU A 5 -83.99 7.13 12.44
N ASN A 6 -84.97 7.30 13.33
CA ASN A 6 -84.76 7.42 14.79
C ASN A 6 -85.06 6.11 15.56
N THR A 7 -85.49 5.05 14.87
CA THR A 7 -85.77 3.73 15.44
C THR A 7 -85.23 2.66 14.51
N ASN A 8 -84.89 1.49 15.07
CA ASN A 8 -84.45 0.35 14.26
C ASN A 8 -85.47 0.08 13.14
N THR A 9 -84.97 0.00 11.91
CA THR A 9 -85.79 -0.04 10.71
C THR A 9 -85.30 -1.18 9.82
N THR A 10 -86.23 -1.94 9.24
CA THR A 10 -85.92 -2.99 8.27
C THR A 10 -86.49 -2.64 6.90
N TRP A 11 -85.64 -2.65 5.88
CA TRP A 11 -86.06 -2.63 4.47
C TRP A 11 -86.12 -4.08 3.99
N SER A 12 -87.33 -4.56 3.71
CA SER A 12 -87.59 -5.95 3.34
C SER A 12 -87.76 -6.12 1.84
N LEU A 13 -87.52 -7.33 1.34
CA LEU A 13 -87.65 -7.62 -0.10
C LEU A 13 -89.05 -7.29 -0.63
N ALA A 14 -90.10 -7.49 0.17
CA ALA A 14 -91.48 -7.17 -0.20
C ALA A 14 -91.74 -5.67 -0.41
N GLY A 15 -90.91 -4.79 0.16
CA GLY A 15 -90.97 -3.34 -0.03
C GLY A 15 -90.00 -2.81 -1.09
N SER A 16 -89.23 -3.69 -1.73
CA SER A 16 -88.28 -3.32 -2.79
C SER A 16 -89.02 -2.94 -4.09
N PRO A 17 -88.58 -1.90 -4.83
CA PRO A 17 -87.45 -1.04 -4.54
C PRO A 17 -87.76 0.09 -3.54
N TYR A 18 -86.78 0.44 -2.71
CA TYR A 18 -86.83 1.62 -1.84
C TYR A 18 -86.23 2.83 -2.55
N THR A 19 -87.06 3.78 -2.99
CA THR A 19 -86.57 4.99 -3.65
C THR A 19 -86.21 6.09 -2.65
N LEU A 20 -84.98 6.60 -2.65
CA LEU A 20 -84.55 7.76 -1.86
C LEU A 20 -84.92 9.05 -2.60
N THR A 21 -85.91 9.77 -2.10
CA THR A 21 -86.40 11.05 -2.66
C THR A 21 -85.81 12.27 -1.97
N GLY A 22 -85.06 12.06 -0.89
CA GLY A 22 -84.32 13.03 -0.10
C GLY A 22 -83.31 12.30 0.79
N ASN A 23 -82.33 13.00 1.37
CA ASN A 23 -81.27 12.38 2.19
C ASN A 23 -81.87 11.52 3.30
N VAL A 24 -81.31 10.33 3.49
CA VAL A 24 -81.68 9.43 4.59
C VAL A 24 -80.53 9.39 5.59
N THR A 25 -80.86 9.59 6.87
CA THR A 25 -79.88 9.53 7.96
C THR A 25 -80.24 8.41 8.93
N VAL A 26 -79.35 7.43 9.12
CA VAL A 26 -79.44 6.48 10.25
C VAL A 26 -78.89 7.18 11.48
N ALA A 27 -79.73 7.48 12.48
CA ALA A 27 -79.30 8.17 13.70
C ALA A 27 -78.36 7.30 14.55
N ALA A 28 -77.59 7.93 15.45
CA ALA A 28 -76.75 7.20 16.39
C ALA A 28 -77.58 6.24 17.26
N GLY A 29 -77.06 5.03 17.52
CA GLY A 29 -77.76 3.97 18.24
C GLY A 29 -78.89 3.26 17.48
N VAL A 30 -79.17 3.67 16.24
CA VAL A 30 -80.20 3.05 15.38
C VAL A 30 -79.58 2.10 14.38
N THR A 31 -80.23 0.97 14.13
CA THR A 31 -79.86 0.01 13.06
C THR A 31 -80.83 0.09 11.89
N LEU A 32 -80.29 0.29 10.68
CA LEU A 32 -80.98 0.02 9.42
C LEU A 32 -80.56 -1.35 8.91
N THR A 33 -81.49 -2.31 8.87
CA THR A 33 -81.28 -3.63 8.30
C THR A 33 -81.89 -3.70 6.91
N ILE A 34 -81.11 -4.10 5.91
CA ILE A 34 -81.57 -4.28 4.52
C ILE A 34 -81.46 -5.76 4.18
N GLN A 35 -82.58 -6.38 3.82
CA GLN A 35 -82.65 -7.81 3.51
C GLN A 35 -82.00 -8.13 2.14
N PRO A 36 -81.54 -9.39 1.93
CA PRO A 36 -81.04 -9.84 0.63
C PRO A 36 -82.00 -9.54 -0.53
N GLY A 37 -81.44 -9.16 -1.68
CA GLY A 37 -82.19 -8.88 -2.91
C GLY A 37 -82.91 -7.52 -2.95
N VAL A 38 -82.82 -6.70 -1.89
CA VAL A 38 -83.44 -5.36 -1.88
C VAL A 38 -82.70 -4.42 -2.82
N GLN A 39 -83.46 -3.64 -3.59
CA GLN A 39 -82.96 -2.54 -4.41
C GLN A 39 -83.25 -1.20 -3.73
N VAL A 40 -82.23 -0.36 -3.60
CA VAL A 40 -82.29 1.01 -3.08
C VAL A 40 -81.93 1.94 -4.24
N ILE A 41 -82.92 2.71 -4.71
CA ILE A 41 -82.76 3.60 -5.88
C ILE A 41 -82.70 5.05 -5.40
N ALA A 42 -81.59 5.74 -5.58
CA ALA A 42 -81.42 7.12 -5.12
C ALA A 42 -81.66 8.15 -6.23
N ASN A 43 -82.45 9.19 -5.95
CA ASN A 43 -82.57 10.35 -6.84
C ASN A 43 -81.28 11.17 -6.87
N GLN A 44 -81.19 12.03 -7.89
CA GLN A 44 -80.03 12.88 -8.12
C GLN A 44 -79.63 13.65 -6.84
N PHE A 45 -78.34 13.61 -6.51
CA PHE A 45 -77.69 14.30 -5.38
C PHE A 45 -78.05 13.79 -3.98
N ILE A 46 -78.89 12.76 -3.85
CA ILE A 46 -79.33 12.23 -2.57
C ILE A 46 -78.33 11.22 -2.00
N GLY A 47 -78.15 11.18 -0.68
CA GLY A 47 -77.24 10.25 0.00
C GLY A 47 -77.85 9.49 1.17
N LEU A 48 -77.13 8.46 1.61
CA LEU A 48 -77.39 7.71 2.83
C LEU A 48 -76.28 8.01 3.85
N THR A 49 -76.60 8.77 4.90
CA THR A 49 -75.68 9.04 6.00
C THR A 49 -75.92 8.05 7.15
N VAL A 50 -74.86 7.39 7.60
CA VAL A 50 -74.90 6.37 8.66
C VAL A 50 -74.15 6.89 9.89
N ASN A 51 -74.89 7.33 10.90
CA ASN A 51 -74.36 7.63 12.25
C ASN A 51 -74.57 6.48 13.24
N GLY A 52 -75.48 5.54 12.92
CA GLY A 52 -75.77 4.32 13.68
C GLY A 52 -75.16 3.09 13.02
N VAL A 53 -75.95 2.05 12.77
CA VAL A 53 -75.51 0.81 12.12
C VAL A 53 -76.27 0.59 10.81
N LEU A 54 -75.56 0.35 9.72
CA LEU A 54 -76.11 -0.16 8.46
C LEU A 54 -75.75 -1.64 8.31
N SER A 55 -76.74 -2.52 8.23
CA SER A 55 -76.53 -3.96 7.98
C SER A 55 -77.22 -4.35 6.68
N ALA A 56 -76.48 -4.39 5.58
CA ALA A 56 -76.92 -4.89 4.28
C ALA A 56 -76.13 -6.15 3.93
N VAL A 57 -76.75 -7.31 4.16
CA VAL A 57 -76.12 -8.62 3.96
C VAL A 57 -76.95 -9.36 2.92
N GLY A 58 -76.48 -9.33 1.67
CA GLY A 58 -77.05 -10.05 0.54
C GLY A 58 -76.54 -11.49 0.43
N THR A 59 -76.76 -12.10 -0.73
CA THR A 59 -76.16 -13.39 -1.11
C THR A 59 -75.70 -13.33 -2.56
N SER A 60 -74.83 -14.24 -3.00
CA SER A 60 -74.37 -14.30 -4.40
C SER A 60 -75.51 -14.43 -5.42
N GLY A 61 -76.62 -15.10 -5.07
CA GLY A 61 -77.81 -15.22 -5.93
C GLY A 61 -78.83 -14.09 -5.76
N SER A 62 -78.67 -13.21 -4.78
CA SER A 62 -79.59 -12.11 -4.47
C SER A 62 -78.84 -10.97 -3.77
N PRO A 63 -78.03 -10.21 -4.51
CA PRO A 63 -77.27 -9.11 -3.93
C PRO A 63 -78.20 -7.96 -3.52
N THR A 64 -77.76 -7.18 -2.53
CA THR A 64 -78.43 -5.91 -2.19
C THR A 64 -77.87 -4.81 -3.09
N VAL A 65 -78.73 -4.11 -3.83
CA VAL A 65 -78.28 -3.15 -4.87
C VAL A 65 -78.60 -1.72 -4.45
N PHE A 66 -77.58 -0.86 -4.38
CA PHE A 66 -77.67 0.58 -4.21
C PHE A 66 -77.29 1.25 -5.54
N VAL A 67 -78.23 1.96 -6.16
CA VAL A 67 -78.06 2.48 -7.53
C VAL A 67 -78.72 3.85 -7.70
N GLY A 68 -78.20 4.65 -8.63
CA GLY A 68 -78.85 5.89 -9.05
C GLY A 68 -80.14 5.64 -9.82
N SER A 69 -81.09 6.59 -9.77
CA SER A 69 -82.27 6.57 -10.64
C SER A 69 -81.95 6.82 -12.13
N SER A 70 -80.71 7.23 -12.43
CA SER A 70 -80.10 7.25 -13.76
C SER A 70 -78.71 6.65 -13.66
N SER A 71 -78.31 5.87 -14.67
CA SER A 71 -76.96 5.28 -14.71
C SER A 71 -75.97 6.31 -15.26
N GLN A 72 -75.41 7.09 -14.35
CA GLN A 72 -74.39 8.11 -14.60
C GLN A 72 -73.46 8.17 -13.37
N PRO A 73 -72.14 8.12 -13.54
CA PRO A 73 -71.22 8.35 -12.43
C PRO A 73 -71.51 9.68 -11.73
N GLY A 74 -71.53 9.66 -10.39
CA GLY A 74 -71.84 10.85 -9.60
C GLY A 74 -73.32 11.25 -9.61
N TRP A 75 -74.26 10.35 -9.94
CA TRP A 75 -75.69 10.67 -9.92
C TRP A 75 -76.19 10.98 -8.51
N TRP A 76 -75.82 10.16 -7.54
CA TRP A 76 -76.21 10.30 -6.13
C TRP A 76 -74.99 10.39 -5.22
N ALA A 77 -75.18 10.79 -3.95
CA ALA A 77 -74.07 11.10 -3.06
C ALA A 77 -73.35 9.86 -2.48
N GLY A 78 -73.92 8.66 -2.61
CA GLY A 78 -73.36 7.43 -2.05
C GLY A 78 -73.70 7.20 -0.58
N ILE A 79 -72.93 6.31 0.05
CA ILE A 79 -73.07 5.90 1.45
C ILE A 79 -71.98 6.57 2.28
N ASP A 80 -72.37 7.44 3.19
CA ASP A 80 -71.48 8.18 4.09
C ASP A 80 -71.54 7.61 5.52
N ILE A 81 -70.51 6.88 5.92
CA ILE A 81 -70.35 6.33 7.26
C ILE A 81 -69.51 7.30 8.09
N THR A 82 -70.15 7.96 9.04
CA THR A 82 -69.58 9.11 9.77
C THR A 82 -69.90 9.03 11.26
N ASN A 83 -69.21 9.83 12.08
CA ASN A 83 -69.33 9.81 13.54
C ASN A 83 -69.08 8.40 14.12
N GLU A 84 -69.87 7.87 15.04
CA GLU A 84 -69.66 6.50 15.54
C GLU A 84 -70.31 5.43 14.64
N GLY A 85 -70.69 5.80 13.42
CA GLY A 85 -71.42 4.94 12.49
C GLY A 85 -70.62 3.73 12.04
N SER A 86 -71.28 2.58 11.94
CA SER A 86 -70.72 1.33 11.44
C SER A 86 -71.55 0.74 10.30
N ALA A 87 -70.92 0.00 9.39
CA ALA A 87 -71.63 -0.69 8.32
C ALA A 87 -71.10 -2.11 8.05
N THR A 88 -72.01 -3.02 7.74
CA THR A 88 -71.73 -4.33 7.16
C THR A 88 -72.40 -4.40 5.80
N LEU A 89 -71.58 -4.47 4.76
CA LEU A 89 -71.96 -4.62 3.37
C LEU A 89 -71.37 -5.95 2.88
N GLU A 90 -72.24 -6.93 2.64
CA GLU A 90 -71.83 -8.24 2.13
C GLU A 90 -72.72 -8.62 0.94
N TYR A 91 -72.14 -9.06 -0.17
CA TYR A 91 -72.86 -9.28 -1.44
C TYR A 91 -73.73 -8.08 -1.82
N CYS A 92 -73.14 -6.89 -1.82
CA CYS A 92 -73.80 -5.64 -2.20
C CYS A 92 -73.24 -5.08 -3.51
N GLU A 93 -74.08 -4.37 -4.27
CA GLU A 93 -73.67 -3.57 -5.41
C GLU A 93 -73.89 -2.09 -5.09
N VAL A 94 -72.87 -1.24 -5.26
CA VAL A 94 -72.94 0.20 -5.04
C VAL A 94 -72.48 0.92 -6.30
N LYS A 95 -73.44 1.54 -7.02
CA LYS A 95 -73.25 2.04 -8.38
C LYS A 95 -73.75 3.47 -8.59
N ASP A 96 -73.18 4.14 -9.59
CA ASP A 96 -73.61 5.46 -10.09
C ASP A 96 -73.56 6.58 -9.03
N CYS A 97 -72.75 6.44 -7.97
CA CYS A 97 -72.62 7.44 -6.91
C CYS A 97 -71.35 8.31 -7.04
N GLY A 98 -71.14 9.19 -6.05
CA GLY A 98 -69.96 10.05 -5.97
C GLY A 98 -70.24 11.53 -6.25
N TYR A 99 -71.51 11.97 -6.24
CA TYR A 99 -71.86 13.39 -6.43
C TYR A 99 -71.19 14.29 -5.38
N PHE A 100 -71.26 13.85 -4.13
CA PHE A 100 -70.79 14.60 -2.98
C PHE A 100 -69.66 13.80 -2.33
N ARG A 101 -68.47 14.41 -2.25
CA ARG A 101 -67.24 13.85 -1.65
C ARG A 101 -66.53 12.76 -2.45
N GLU A 102 -66.96 12.51 -3.69
CA GLU A 102 -66.22 11.71 -4.68
C GLU A 102 -65.96 10.27 -4.19
N ALA A 103 -66.99 9.62 -3.64
CA ALA A 103 -66.90 8.20 -3.27
C ALA A 103 -68.25 7.48 -3.32
N GLY A 104 -68.23 6.17 -3.63
CA GLY A 104 -69.40 5.30 -3.51
C GLY A 104 -69.71 4.95 -2.05
N VAL A 105 -68.70 4.47 -1.33
CA VAL A 105 -68.72 4.29 0.12
C VAL A 105 -67.64 5.17 0.75
N TYR A 106 -68.03 6.08 1.64
CA TYR A 106 -67.09 6.96 2.33
C TYR A 106 -67.09 6.70 3.84
N LYS A 107 -65.96 6.23 4.38
CA LYS A 107 -65.75 5.96 5.80
C LYS A 107 -64.78 6.98 6.41
N ARG A 108 -65.25 7.74 7.41
CA ARG A 108 -64.49 8.88 7.97
C ARG A 108 -64.32 8.96 9.49
N SER A 109 -64.54 7.86 10.20
CA SER A 109 -64.76 7.95 11.64
C SER A 109 -64.43 6.65 12.38
N SER A 110 -64.67 6.55 13.68
CA SER A 110 -64.17 5.43 14.51
C SER A 110 -64.98 4.13 14.46
N GLY A 111 -66.20 4.13 13.90
CA GLY A 111 -67.01 2.91 13.79
C GLY A 111 -66.42 1.88 12.82
N SER A 112 -67.00 0.68 12.71
CA SER A 112 -66.45 -0.39 11.86
C SER A 112 -67.03 -0.40 10.44
N LEU A 113 -66.25 -0.86 9.46
CA LEU A 113 -66.75 -1.18 8.12
C LEU A 113 -66.34 -2.61 7.74
N VAL A 114 -67.32 -3.47 7.45
CA VAL A 114 -67.08 -4.77 6.82
C VAL A 114 -67.60 -4.68 5.39
N LEU A 115 -66.71 -4.89 4.42
CA LEU A 115 -67.00 -4.87 2.99
C LEU A 115 -66.56 -6.21 2.39
N ARG A 116 -67.50 -7.08 2.03
CA ARG A 116 -67.18 -8.43 1.55
C ARG A 116 -67.97 -8.82 0.32
N ASN A 117 -67.33 -9.41 -0.68
CA ASN A 117 -68.02 -9.90 -1.88
C ASN A 117 -68.89 -8.82 -2.57
N CYS A 118 -68.49 -7.55 -2.47
CA CYS A 118 -69.26 -6.42 -3.00
C CYS A 118 -68.71 -5.94 -4.35
N LEU A 119 -69.57 -5.36 -5.18
CA LEU A 119 -69.21 -4.63 -6.40
C LEU A 119 -69.41 -3.14 -6.18
N LEU A 120 -68.35 -2.35 -6.31
CA LEU A 120 -68.38 -0.90 -6.25
C LEU A 120 -67.95 -0.37 -7.62
N ALA A 121 -68.92 0.09 -8.42
CA ALA A 121 -68.68 0.34 -9.83
C ALA A 121 -69.30 1.61 -10.39
N SER A 122 -68.67 2.17 -11.42
CA SER A 122 -69.16 3.34 -12.17
C SER A 122 -69.42 4.56 -11.27
N ASN A 123 -68.55 4.79 -10.28
CA ASN A 123 -68.66 5.93 -9.37
C ASN A 123 -67.73 7.07 -9.81
N ASN A 124 -68.18 8.32 -9.58
CA ASN A 124 -67.34 9.50 -9.72
C ASN A 124 -66.44 9.62 -8.48
N GLY A 125 -65.12 9.53 -8.63
CA GLY A 125 -64.18 9.38 -7.52
C GLY A 125 -63.94 7.93 -7.12
N ALA A 126 -63.76 7.68 -5.82
CA ALA A 126 -63.36 6.36 -5.32
C ALA A 126 -64.54 5.39 -5.20
N GLY A 127 -64.35 4.10 -5.47
CA GLY A 127 -65.31 3.07 -5.05
C GLY A 127 -65.47 3.10 -3.52
N LEU A 128 -64.35 2.98 -2.81
CA LEU A 128 -64.25 3.13 -1.36
C LEU A 128 -63.27 4.25 -1.00
N ARG A 129 -63.67 5.15 -0.09
CA ARG A 129 -62.78 6.14 0.51
C ARG A 129 -62.66 5.93 2.02
N LEU A 130 -61.44 5.84 2.52
CA LEU A 130 -61.10 5.71 3.94
C LEU A 130 -60.34 6.96 4.41
N THR A 131 -60.66 7.51 5.57
CA THR A 131 -59.80 8.53 6.23
C THR A 131 -59.21 8.03 7.54
N SER A 132 -58.24 8.78 8.04
CA SER A 132 -57.64 8.59 9.37
C SER A 132 -58.69 8.37 10.46
N GLY A 133 -58.37 7.47 11.39
CA GLY A 133 -59.25 7.10 12.51
C GLY A 133 -60.22 5.95 12.22
N SER A 134 -60.23 5.38 11.02
CA SER A 134 -60.99 4.16 10.67
C SER A 134 -60.30 2.89 11.18
N SER A 135 -60.23 2.70 12.50
CA SER A 135 -59.43 1.64 13.13
C SER A 135 -59.99 0.22 13.00
N SER A 136 -61.23 0.06 12.51
CA SER A 136 -61.87 -1.24 12.28
C SER A 136 -62.46 -1.30 10.88
N PHE A 137 -61.72 -1.92 9.96
CA PHE A 137 -62.14 -2.12 8.58
C PHE A 137 -61.73 -3.51 8.11
N VAL A 138 -62.59 -4.15 7.33
CA VAL A 138 -62.34 -5.41 6.65
C VAL A 138 -62.78 -5.24 5.19
N SER A 139 -61.88 -5.54 4.26
CA SER A 139 -62.19 -5.64 2.83
C SER A 139 -61.68 -6.97 2.30
N GLU A 140 -62.60 -7.79 1.78
CA GLU A 140 -62.27 -9.10 1.23
C GLU A 140 -63.14 -9.41 0.00
N ASN A 141 -62.53 -9.92 -1.07
CA ASN A 141 -63.18 -10.40 -2.29
C ASN A 141 -64.13 -9.38 -2.95
N ASN A 142 -63.80 -8.08 -2.90
CA ASN A 142 -64.59 -7.03 -3.54
C ASN A 142 -64.13 -6.79 -4.98
N GLN A 143 -65.01 -6.21 -5.78
CA GLN A 143 -64.74 -5.80 -7.16
C GLN A 143 -64.88 -4.29 -7.25
N PHE A 144 -63.79 -3.61 -7.64
CA PHE A 144 -63.77 -2.17 -7.85
C PHE A 144 -63.58 -1.88 -9.34
N GLU A 145 -64.66 -1.45 -10.01
CA GLU A 145 -64.69 -1.39 -11.48
C GLU A 145 -65.12 -0.02 -12.02
N SER A 146 -64.41 0.52 -13.02
CA SER A 146 -64.83 1.75 -13.72
C SER A 146 -65.07 2.96 -12.78
N ASN A 147 -64.29 3.09 -11.71
CA ASN A 147 -64.27 4.28 -10.85
C ASN A 147 -63.08 5.18 -11.22
N ASP A 148 -62.88 6.33 -10.57
CA ASP A 148 -61.60 7.04 -10.71
C ASP A 148 -60.49 6.28 -9.96
N GLN A 149 -60.77 5.91 -8.71
CA GLN A 149 -59.93 5.02 -7.92
C GLN A 149 -60.76 3.87 -7.41
N GLY A 150 -60.20 2.66 -7.34
CA GLY A 150 -60.92 1.58 -6.66
C GLY A 150 -61.07 1.91 -5.16
N VAL A 151 -59.94 2.15 -4.51
CA VAL A 151 -59.87 2.61 -3.12
C VAL A 151 -59.05 3.89 -3.02
N ARG A 152 -59.48 4.84 -2.19
CA ARG A 152 -58.71 6.04 -1.84
C ARG A 152 -58.46 6.11 -0.34
N LEU A 153 -57.19 6.14 0.05
CA LEU A 153 -56.73 6.18 1.43
C LEU A 153 -56.33 7.60 1.83
N GLY A 154 -56.90 8.10 2.92
CA GLY A 154 -56.42 9.29 3.58
C GLY A 154 -55.09 9.02 4.30
N ILE A 155 -54.32 10.08 4.54
CA ILE A 155 -53.08 9.99 5.34
C ILE A 155 -53.35 9.36 6.73
N ASN A 156 -52.37 8.66 7.31
CA ASN A 156 -52.52 7.90 8.57
C ASN A 156 -53.53 6.74 8.51
N THR A 157 -53.72 6.12 7.34
CA THR A 157 -54.64 4.98 7.18
C THR A 157 -53.87 3.74 6.74
N SER A 158 -53.94 2.68 7.55
CA SER A 158 -53.50 1.34 7.15
C SER A 158 -54.53 0.69 6.23
N PHE A 159 -54.04 -0.13 5.30
CA PHE A 159 -54.88 -0.85 4.34
C PHE A 159 -54.30 -2.24 4.11
N SER A 160 -55.16 -3.25 4.16
CA SER A 160 -54.81 -4.64 3.91
C SER A 160 -55.98 -5.30 3.17
N ASP A 161 -55.73 -5.67 1.91
CA ASP A 161 -56.63 -6.46 1.09
C ASP A 161 -55.87 -7.11 -0.08
N THR A 162 -55.73 -8.43 -0.04
CA THR A 162 -55.04 -9.23 -1.07
C THR A 162 -56.00 -10.04 -1.93
N SER A 163 -57.31 -9.85 -1.76
CA SER A 163 -58.35 -10.72 -2.33
C SER A 163 -59.30 -10.00 -3.28
N SER A 164 -59.37 -8.67 -3.21
CA SER A 164 -60.20 -7.86 -4.09
C SER A 164 -59.55 -7.63 -5.45
N THR A 165 -60.38 -7.40 -6.48
CA THR A 165 -59.96 -7.12 -7.85
C THR A 165 -60.26 -5.68 -8.24
N PHE A 166 -59.41 -5.12 -9.10
CA PHE A 166 -59.49 -3.75 -9.58
C PHE A 166 -59.42 -3.74 -11.11
N SER A 167 -60.41 -3.18 -11.78
CA SER A 167 -60.43 -3.11 -13.25
C SER A 167 -61.00 -1.78 -13.75
N ASP A 168 -60.46 -1.30 -14.88
CA ASP A 168 -60.94 -0.10 -15.57
C ASP A 168 -61.04 1.17 -14.69
N ASN A 169 -60.29 1.25 -13.60
CA ASN A 169 -60.28 2.46 -12.76
C ASN A 169 -59.37 3.51 -13.41
N SER A 170 -59.84 4.74 -13.56
CA SER A 170 -59.22 5.75 -14.44
C SER A 170 -57.88 6.32 -13.95
N PHE A 171 -57.58 6.19 -12.65
CA PHE A 171 -56.37 6.75 -12.03
C PHE A 171 -55.51 5.74 -11.25
N ALA A 172 -56.13 4.85 -10.46
CA ALA A 172 -55.38 3.87 -9.66
C ALA A 172 -56.28 2.75 -9.10
N PRO A 173 -55.75 1.53 -8.91
CA PRO A 173 -56.40 0.51 -8.07
C PRO A 173 -56.61 1.02 -6.64
N VAL A 174 -55.52 1.44 -5.99
CA VAL A 174 -55.55 2.08 -4.67
C VAL A 174 -54.74 3.38 -4.73
N ALA A 175 -55.34 4.52 -4.38
CA ALA A 175 -54.63 5.81 -4.31
C ALA A 175 -54.45 6.27 -2.86
N VAL A 176 -53.34 6.95 -2.58
CA VAL A 176 -53.04 7.53 -1.26
C VAL A 176 -52.92 9.04 -1.34
N ASP A 177 -53.62 9.72 -0.42
CA ASP A 177 -53.53 11.16 -0.23
C ASP A 177 -52.14 11.56 0.29
N GLY A 178 -51.64 12.72 -0.13
CA GLY A 178 -50.38 13.29 0.37
C GLY A 178 -50.43 13.72 1.83
N GLY A 179 -49.29 13.65 2.52
CA GLY A 179 -49.16 14.23 3.85
C GLY A 179 -48.11 13.58 4.73
N THR A 180 -48.25 13.81 6.03
CA THR A 180 -47.35 13.29 7.06
C THR A 180 -48.02 12.16 7.84
N HIS A 181 -47.39 10.99 7.83
CA HIS A 181 -47.67 9.90 8.75
C HIS A 181 -47.16 10.27 10.14
N THR A 182 -48.08 10.45 11.09
CA THR A 182 -47.82 10.80 12.50
C THR A 182 -48.05 9.64 13.47
N MET A 183 -48.37 8.47 12.93
CA MET A 183 -48.59 7.22 13.66
C MET A 183 -48.17 6.05 12.75
N ASP A 184 -48.09 4.86 13.34
CA ASP A 184 -47.76 3.67 12.58
C ASP A 184 -48.84 3.34 11.55
N VAL A 185 -48.40 3.06 10.31
CA VAL A 185 -49.23 2.71 9.17
C VAL A 185 -48.65 1.50 8.47
N SER A 186 -49.53 0.60 8.02
CA SER A 186 -49.16 -0.59 7.24
C SER A 186 -49.98 -0.68 5.95
N TRP A 187 -49.31 -1.04 4.85
CA TRP A 187 -49.93 -1.23 3.55
C TRP A 187 -49.66 -2.63 2.99
N GLU A 188 -50.74 -3.28 2.56
CA GLU A 188 -50.75 -4.62 1.97
C GLU A 188 -51.80 -4.68 0.85
N LEU A 189 -51.39 -5.14 -0.32
CA LEU A 189 -52.22 -5.30 -1.52
C LEU A 189 -51.67 -6.48 -2.32
N SER A 190 -52.53 -7.16 -3.09
CA SER A 190 -52.07 -8.18 -4.05
C SER A 190 -51.05 -7.58 -5.03
N SER A 191 -49.99 -8.34 -5.34
CA SER A 191 -48.94 -7.96 -6.30
C SER A 191 -49.44 -7.76 -7.74
N ASP A 192 -50.67 -8.21 -8.03
CA ASP A 192 -51.32 -7.97 -9.33
C ASP A 192 -51.74 -6.51 -9.51
N TYR A 193 -51.81 -5.75 -8.41
CA TYR A 193 -52.27 -4.37 -8.37
C TYR A 193 -51.28 -3.46 -7.66
N SER A 194 -51.49 -2.16 -7.78
CA SER A 194 -50.58 -1.15 -7.23
C SER A 194 -51.29 -0.15 -6.33
N LEU A 195 -50.55 0.28 -5.32
CA LEU A 195 -50.88 1.42 -4.48
C LEU A 195 -50.13 2.64 -5.01
N VAL A 196 -50.85 3.69 -5.38
CA VAL A 196 -50.34 4.87 -6.09
C VAL A 196 -50.29 6.08 -5.15
N ILE A 197 -49.10 6.65 -4.94
CA ILE A 197 -48.92 7.91 -4.22
C ILE A 197 -48.93 9.09 -5.20
N SER A 198 -49.84 10.04 -4.95
CA SER A 198 -50.03 11.22 -5.80
C SER A 198 -49.35 12.49 -5.25
N SER A 199 -48.81 12.40 -4.04
CA SER A 199 -48.12 13.47 -3.33
C SER A 199 -47.19 12.86 -2.28
N THR A 200 -46.14 13.61 -1.90
CA THR A 200 -45.05 13.12 -1.05
C THR A 200 -45.57 12.58 0.29
N GLN A 201 -45.10 11.38 0.63
CA GLN A 201 -45.40 10.73 1.90
C GLN A 201 -44.27 11.04 2.88
N THR A 202 -44.59 11.67 4.02
CA THR A 202 -43.59 11.98 5.05
C THR A 202 -43.81 11.14 6.29
N VAL A 203 -42.85 10.33 6.71
CA VAL A 203 -42.89 9.61 7.99
C VAL A 203 -42.30 10.52 9.07
N SER A 204 -43.10 10.94 10.05
CA SER A 204 -42.62 11.77 11.16
C SER A 204 -41.76 10.97 12.14
N SER A 205 -40.91 11.66 12.90
CA SER A 205 -40.16 11.02 14.00
C SER A 205 -41.10 10.27 14.95
N GLY A 206 -40.74 9.03 15.31
CA GLY A 206 -41.54 8.15 16.17
C GLY A 206 -42.69 7.40 15.48
N ALA A 207 -42.95 7.63 14.18
CA ALA A 207 -43.91 6.86 13.40
C ALA A 207 -43.20 5.87 12.47
N THR A 208 -43.89 4.78 12.13
CA THR A 208 -43.41 3.74 11.22
C THR A 208 -44.34 3.60 10.01
N LEU A 209 -43.78 3.63 8.79
CA LEU A 209 -44.48 3.17 7.60
C LEU A 209 -44.00 1.76 7.25
N THR A 210 -44.90 0.79 7.27
CA THR A 210 -44.62 -0.61 6.94
C THR A 210 -45.22 -0.97 5.58
N LEU A 211 -44.38 -1.38 4.64
CA LEU A 211 -44.76 -1.96 3.36
C LEU A 211 -44.70 -3.49 3.50
N MET A 212 -45.83 -4.17 3.36
CA MET A 212 -45.88 -5.62 3.52
C MET A 212 -45.31 -6.36 2.29
N PRO A 213 -44.82 -7.60 2.44
CA PRO A 213 -44.28 -8.40 1.33
C PRO A 213 -45.24 -8.48 0.13
N GLY A 214 -44.70 -8.40 -1.08
CA GLY A 214 -45.45 -8.44 -2.34
C GLY A 214 -46.08 -7.11 -2.77
N LEU A 215 -45.99 -6.06 -1.95
CA LEU A 215 -46.57 -4.76 -2.28
C LEU A 215 -45.87 -4.10 -3.48
N VAL A 216 -46.68 -3.61 -4.43
CA VAL A 216 -46.22 -2.71 -5.50
C VAL A 216 -46.67 -1.28 -5.22
N LEU A 217 -45.74 -0.44 -4.79
CA LEU A 217 -45.92 0.99 -4.55
C LEU A 217 -45.46 1.80 -5.76
N LYS A 218 -46.39 2.55 -6.36
CA LYS A 218 -46.12 3.38 -7.53
C LYS A 218 -46.22 4.86 -7.21
N SER A 219 -45.32 5.65 -7.78
CA SER A 219 -45.28 7.11 -7.59
C SER A 219 -45.56 7.87 -8.89
N VAL A 220 -46.34 8.94 -8.77
CA VAL A 220 -46.49 9.93 -9.85
C VAL A 220 -45.23 10.79 -9.97
N GLN A 221 -45.22 11.68 -10.97
CA GLN A 221 -44.06 12.52 -11.26
C GLN A 221 -43.65 13.37 -10.04
N TYR A 222 -42.35 13.42 -9.75
CA TYR A 222 -41.72 14.26 -8.70
C TYR A 222 -42.10 13.93 -7.25
N VAL A 223 -42.91 12.90 -7.02
CA VAL A 223 -43.36 12.50 -5.69
C VAL A 223 -42.38 11.50 -5.07
N GLY A 224 -42.16 11.56 -3.76
CA GLY A 224 -41.23 10.66 -3.06
C GLY A 224 -41.69 10.29 -1.65
N ILE A 225 -40.80 9.61 -0.94
CA ILE A 225 -40.98 9.23 0.46
C ILE A 225 -39.90 9.92 1.29
N VAL A 226 -40.31 10.68 2.30
CA VAL A 226 -39.40 11.36 3.23
C VAL A 226 -39.48 10.68 4.59
N VAL A 227 -38.37 10.16 5.10
CA VAL A 227 -38.33 9.35 6.32
C VAL A 227 -37.59 10.11 7.42
N ASN A 228 -38.33 10.61 8.42
CA ASN A 228 -37.78 11.14 9.69
C ASN A 228 -38.00 10.16 10.87
N GLY A 229 -38.94 9.22 10.71
CA GLY A 229 -39.20 8.09 11.61
C GLY A 229 -38.62 6.80 11.03
N THR A 230 -39.44 5.76 10.85
CA THR A 230 -38.99 4.46 10.33
C THR A 230 -39.74 4.07 9.06
N LEU A 231 -39.02 3.59 8.05
CA LEU A 231 -39.58 2.87 6.90
C LEU A 231 -39.18 1.40 7.00
N THR A 232 -40.15 0.49 6.97
CA THR A 232 -39.90 -0.96 6.94
C THR A 232 -40.50 -1.53 5.66
N ALA A 233 -39.66 -2.11 4.83
CA ALA A 233 -40.04 -2.77 3.58
C ALA A 233 -39.23 -4.07 3.47
N ASP A 234 -39.62 -5.08 4.24
CA ASP A 234 -38.93 -6.37 4.26
C ASP A 234 -39.72 -7.37 3.42
N GLY A 235 -39.39 -7.46 2.14
CA GLY A 235 -39.96 -8.42 1.19
C GLY A 235 -39.39 -9.82 1.36
N THR A 236 -39.75 -10.72 0.44
CA THR A 236 -39.17 -12.06 0.36
C THR A 236 -38.89 -12.42 -1.10
N VAL A 237 -38.12 -13.49 -1.35
CA VAL A 237 -37.90 -14.02 -2.71
C VAL A 237 -39.21 -14.31 -3.45
N GLU A 238 -40.22 -14.84 -2.73
CA GLU A 238 -41.53 -15.19 -3.33
C GLU A 238 -42.47 -13.98 -3.44
N ALA A 239 -42.28 -12.97 -2.60
CA ALA A 239 -43.10 -11.77 -2.54
C ALA A 239 -42.21 -10.52 -2.38
N PRO A 240 -41.47 -10.14 -3.44
CA PRO A 240 -40.62 -8.95 -3.40
C PRO A 240 -41.48 -7.67 -3.36
N ILE A 241 -40.92 -6.60 -2.82
CA ILE A 241 -41.58 -5.29 -2.75
C ILE A 241 -41.04 -4.40 -3.88
N TYR A 242 -41.92 -3.67 -4.56
CA TYR A 242 -41.53 -2.75 -5.64
C TYR A 242 -41.90 -1.31 -5.30
N LEU A 243 -40.93 -0.40 -5.45
CA LEU A 243 -41.10 1.05 -5.39
C LEU A 243 -40.72 1.62 -6.75
N THR A 244 -41.71 1.98 -7.56
CA THR A 244 -41.50 2.30 -8.98
C THR A 244 -42.38 3.46 -9.48
N SER A 245 -42.26 3.79 -10.75
CA SER A 245 -43.10 4.77 -11.44
C SER A 245 -44.52 4.23 -11.65
N HIS A 246 -45.54 5.09 -11.56
CA HIS A 246 -46.90 4.77 -12.02
C HIS A 246 -47.03 4.49 -13.54
N ARG A 247 -45.94 4.60 -14.31
CA ARG A 247 -45.83 4.22 -15.72
C ARG A 247 -45.15 2.87 -15.94
N ASP A 248 -44.71 2.22 -14.87
CA ASP A 248 -44.05 0.93 -14.96
C ASP A 248 -45.10 -0.18 -14.96
N ASP A 249 -45.49 -0.66 -16.13
CA ASP A 249 -46.53 -1.68 -16.25
C ASP A 249 -45.99 -3.11 -16.09
N THR A 250 -44.69 -3.26 -15.86
CA THR A 250 -44.05 -4.57 -15.70
C THR A 250 -44.38 -5.26 -14.37
N VAL A 251 -44.87 -4.49 -13.39
CA VAL A 251 -45.25 -4.95 -12.04
C VAL A 251 -46.51 -4.23 -11.54
N GLY A 252 -47.38 -4.90 -10.79
CA GLY A 252 -48.54 -4.27 -10.14
C GLY A 252 -49.61 -3.68 -11.07
N GLY A 253 -49.69 -4.21 -12.30
CA GLY A 253 -50.68 -3.85 -13.33
C GLY A 253 -50.49 -2.45 -13.93
N ASP A 254 -51.27 -2.14 -14.97
CA ASP A 254 -51.31 -0.80 -15.58
C ASP A 254 -52.06 0.17 -14.64
N ALA A 255 -51.28 0.99 -13.92
CA ALA A 255 -51.81 1.86 -12.89
C ALA A 255 -52.40 3.15 -13.45
N ASN A 256 -51.93 3.61 -14.60
CA ASN A 256 -52.35 4.87 -15.21
C ASN A 256 -53.40 4.66 -16.33
N ASN A 257 -53.74 3.39 -16.59
CA ASN A 257 -54.74 2.92 -17.54
C ASN A 257 -54.53 3.45 -18.97
N ASN A 258 -53.26 3.54 -19.39
CA ASN A 258 -52.89 3.97 -20.73
C ASN A 258 -52.24 2.86 -21.58
N ALA A 259 -52.30 1.62 -21.13
CA ALA A 259 -51.59 0.48 -21.72
C ALA A 259 -50.09 0.79 -21.88
N ASP A 260 -49.44 0.22 -22.90
CA ASP A 260 -47.99 0.45 -23.11
C ASP A 260 -47.68 1.83 -23.76
N GLU A 261 -48.60 2.80 -23.75
CA GLU A 261 -48.42 4.09 -24.45
C GLU A 261 -47.31 4.95 -23.83
N THR A 262 -47.02 4.82 -22.54
CA THR A 262 -45.92 5.55 -21.87
C THR A 262 -45.00 4.63 -21.09
N ALA A 263 -43.78 4.40 -21.60
CA ALA A 263 -42.73 3.73 -20.85
C ALA A 263 -42.27 4.56 -19.62
N PRO A 264 -41.83 3.90 -18.54
CA PRO A 264 -41.27 4.58 -17.39
C PRO A 264 -39.95 5.29 -17.76
N ALA A 265 -39.76 6.52 -17.28
CA ALA A 265 -38.56 7.31 -17.53
C ALA A 265 -37.65 7.33 -16.30
N VAL A 266 -36.33 7.30 -16.52
CA VAL A 266 -35.32 7.52 -15.48
C VAL A 266 -35.55 8.87 -14.79
N GLY A 267 -35.48 8.92 -13.45
CA GLY A 267 -35.74 10.17 -12.71
C GLY A 267 -37.21 10.61 -12.68
N TRP A 268 -38.16 9.69 -12.85
CA TRP A 268 -39.59 10.03 -12.87
C TRP A 268 -40.09 10.55 -11.52
N TRP A 269 -39.68 9.88 -10.45
CA TRP A 269 -40.09 10.17 -9.09
C TRP A 269 -38.87 10.41 -8.18
N SER A 270 -39.10 10.89 -6.97
CA SER A 270 -38.03 11.49 -6.16
C SER A 270 -37.19 10.49 -5.38
N GLY A 271 -37.61 9.23 -5.27
CA GLY A 271 -36.94 8.23 -4.45
C GLY A 271 -37.32 8.29 -2.97
N VAL A 272 -36.48 7.66 -2.15
CA VAL A 272 -36.60 7.60 -0.69
C VAL A 272 -35.52 8.50 -0.05
N ASP A 273 -35.93 9.50 0.70
CA ASP A 273 -35.04 10.46 1.39
C ASP A 273 -35.12 10.23 2.90
N ILE A 274 -34.08 9.60 3.46
CA ILE A 274 -33.96 9.30 4.88
C ILE A 274 -33.15 10.42 5.53
N GLN A 275 -33.79 11.22 6.36
CA GLN A 275 -33.20 12.46 6.89
C GLN A 275 -33.42 12.61 8.40
N ASN A 276 -32.71 13.56 9.03
CA ASN A 276 -32.78 13.84 10.46
C ASN A 276 -32.45 12.61 11.31
N THR A 277 -33.43 12.01 11.99
CA THR A 277 -33.26 10.80 12.82
C THR A 277 -33.82 9.54 12.14
N GLY A 278 -34.20 9.64 10.87
CA GLY A 278 -34.92 8.58 10.17
C GLY A 278 -34.10 7.32 9.99
N SER A 279 -34.75 6.16 9.99
CA SER A 279 -34.15 4.85 9.72
C SER A 279 -34.97 4.09 8.68
N ALA A 280 -34.33 3.18 7.94
CA ALA A 280 -35.03 2.31 7.00
C ALA A 280 -34.46 0.89 6.96
N SER A 281 -35.35 -0.08 6.72
CA SER A 281 -35.02 -1.47 6.39
C SER A 281 -35.66 -1.81 5.04
N LEU A 282 -34.85 -2.27 4.09
CA LEU A 282 -35.27 -2.73 2.78
C LEU A 282 -34.62 -4.08 2.50
N ASP A 283 -35.43 -5.14 2.45
CA ASP A 283 -35.00 -6.48 2.06
C ASP A 283 -35.83 -6.99 0.88
N HIS A 284 -35.21 -7.64 -0.10
CA HIS A 284 -35.89 -8.12 -1.32
C HIS A 284 -36.77 -7.05 -1.99
N CYS A 285 -36.25 -5.82 -2.04
CA CYS A 285 -36.93 -4.66 -2.62
C CYS A 285 -36.37 -4.30 -4.00
N THR A 286 -37.19 -3.72 -4.87
CA THR A 286 -36.75 -3.03 -6.08
C THR A 286 -37.13 -1.55 -6.02
N VAL A 287 -36.15 -0.66 -6.11
CA VAL A 287 -36.35 0.79 -6.26
C VAL A 287 -35.95 1.18 -7.67
N ALA A 288 -36.92 1.59 -8.50
CA ALA A 288 -36.70 1.82 -9.93
C ALA A 288 -37.20 3.19 -10.41
N TYR A 289 -36.55 3.75 -11.43
CA TYR A 289 -36.98 4.98 -12.13
C TYR A 289 -37.04 6.24 -11.24
N SER A 290 -36.26 6.26 -10.17
CA SER A 290 -36.17 7.32 -9.16
C SER A 290 -35.07 8.36 -9.46
N GLY A 291 -34.86 9.32 -8.56
CA GLY A 291 -33.73 10.26 -8.60
C GLY A 291 -34.05 11.66 -9.13
N TYR A 292 -35.32 12.09 -9.13
CA TYR A 292 -35.67 13.42 -9.66
C TYR A 292 -35.04 14.60 -8.89
N PHE A 293 -35.26 14.68 -7.57
CA PHE A 293 -34.81 15.83 -6.76
C PHE A 293 -33.39 15.67 -6.20
N ASN A 294 -33.09 14.51 -5.64
CA ASN A 294 -31.86 14.28 -4.88
C ASN A 294 -30.76 13.57 -5.69
N GLU A 295 -31.03 13.30 -6.96
CA GLU A 295 -30.17 12.49 -7.85
C GLU A 295 -29.80 11.13 -7.23
N ALA A 296 -30.73 10.55 -6.46
CA ALA A 296 -30.54 9.25 -5.82
C ALA A 296 -31.86 8.46 -5.69
N GLY A 297 -31.77 7.13 -5.71
CA GLY A 297 -32.92 6.26 -5.49
C GLY A 297 -33.23 6.15 -4.01
N ILE A 298 -32.19 5.98 -3.21
CA ILE A 298 -32.22 6.14 -1.76
C ILE A 298 -31.15 7.15 -1.36
N PHE A 299 -31.53 8.19 -0.61
CA PHE A 299 -30.58 9.14 -0.02
C PHE A 299 -30.64 9.05 1.50
N MET A 300 -29.57 8.51 2.10
CA MET A 300 -29.36 8.50 3.54
C MET A 300 -28.55 9.72 3.98
N ARG A 301 -29.23 10.64 4.66
CA ARG A 301 -28.66 11.84 5.29
C ARG A 301 -29.18 12.07 6.71
N SER A 302 -29.43 10.96 7.41
CA SER A 302 -29.89 10.93 8.78
C SER A 302 -28.81 10.41 9.74
N SER A 303 -29.04 10.59 11.03
CA SER A 303 -28.27 9.94 12.11
C SER A 303 -28.87 8.60 12.53
N GLY A 304 -29.85 8.07 11.79
CA GLY A 304 -30.46 6.78 12.06
C GLY A 304 -29.71 5.63 11.40
N SER A 305 -30.40 4.52 11.17
CA SER A 305 -29.82 3.31 10.58
C SER A 305 -30.42 2.97 9.21
N LEU A 306 -29.62 2.36 8.33
CA LEU A 306 -30.08 1.81 7.06
C LEU A 306 -29.63 0.36 6.92
N SER A 307 -30.60 -0.55 6.77
CA SER A 307 -30.37 -1.92 6.34
C SER A 307 -30.89 -2.07 4.91
N LEU A 308 -30.00 -2.40 3.97
CA LEU A 308 -30.35 -2.65 2.58
C LEU A 308 -29.79 -4.02 2.19
N THR A 309 -30.65 -5.01 2.01
CA THR A 309 -30.22 -6.38 1.70
C THR A 309 -31.01 -6.98 0.56
N ASN A 310 -30.38 -7.86 -0.23
CA ASN A 310 -31.03 -8.61 -1.31
C ASN A 310 -31.88 -7.76 -2.27
N SER A 311 -31.55 -6.48 -2.42
CA SER A 311 -32.41 -5.48 -3.06
C SER A 311 -31.77 -4.93 -4.34
N THR A 312 -32.61 -4.47 -5.27
CA THR A 312 -32.21 -3.89 -6.54
C THR A 312 -32.50 -2.39 -6.57
N LEU A 313 -31.50 -1.57 -6.90
CA LEU A 313 -31.66 -0.15 -7.16
C LEU A 313 -31.26 0.12 -8.61
N THR A 314 -32.23 0.54 -9.43
CA THR A 314 -32.05 0.57 -10.88
C THR A 314 -32.72 1.74 -11.59
N PHE A 315 -32.21 2.09 -12.77
CA PHE A 315 -32.73 3.17 -13.62
C PHE A 315 -32.89 4.50 -12.86
N THR A 316 -31.95 4.80 -11.97
CA THR A 316 -31.95 6.04 -11.20
C THR A 316 -31.25 7.16 -11.95
N ASN A 317 -31.84 8.37 -11.94
CA ASN A 317 -31.15 9.57 -12.36
C ASN A 317 -30.12 9.97 -11.29
N GLY A 318 -28.87 9.54 -11.43
CA GLY A 318 -27.82 9.73 -10.42
C GLY A 318 -27.42 8.43 -9.73
N SER A 319 -27.22 8.45 -8.41
CA SER A 319 -26.75 7.29 -7.65
C SER A 319 -27.89 6.31 -7.34
N GLY A 320 -27.68 5.00 -7.40
CA GLY A 320 -28.64 4.07 -6.79
C GLY A 320 -28.85 4.41 -5.30
N LEU A 321 -27.75 4.40 -4.54
CA LEU A 321 -27.71 4.79 -3.13
C LEU A 321 -26.76 5.97 -2.91
N ARG A 322 -27.17 6.97 -2.12
CA ARG A 322 -26.31 8.05 -1.65
C ARG A 322 -26.24 8.06 -0.14
N LEU A 323 -25.02 8.13 0.42
CA LEU A 323 -24.76 8.14 1.86
C LEU A 323 -23.99 9.40 2.27
N THR A 324 -24.43 10.06 3.34
CA THR A 324 -23.60 11.03 4.07
C THR A 324 -23.19 10.47 5.43
N SER A 325 -22.12 11.02 6.00
CA SER A 325 -21.68 10.66 7.34
C SER A 325 -22.70 11.01 8.44
N GLY A 326 -22.55 10.34 9.58
CA GLY A 326 -23.35 10.61 10.79
C GLY A 326 -24.43 9.58 11.12
N TYR A 327 -24.66 8.59 10.24
CA TYR A 327 -25.55 7.46 10.53
C TYR A 327 -25.03 6.61 11.71
N ASP A 328 -25.95 5.91 12.37
CA ASP A 328 -25.64 5.00 13.49
C ASP A 328 -25.12 3.66 12.97
N THR A 329 -25.92 2.96 12.17
CA THR A 329 -25.52 1.72 11.49
C THR A 329 -25.89 1.73 10.02
N PHE A 330 -25.03 1.11 9.20
CA PHE A 330 -25.27 0.89 7.78
C PHE A 330 -24.91 -0.57 7.46
N LEU A 331 -25.88 -1.32 6.93
CA LEU A 331 -25.71 -2.69 6.46
C LEU A 331 -26.10 -2.73 4.97
N SER A 332 -25.19 -3.23 4.13
CA SER A 332 -25.40 -3.46 2.71
C SER A 332 -24.89 -4.83 2.33
N GLU A 333 -25.79 -5.74 1.93
CA GLU A 333 -25.43 -7.10 1.54
C GLU A 333 -26.27 -7.61 0.36
N ASN A 334 -25.64 -8.29 -0.60
CA ASN A 334 -26.28 -8.96 -1.73
C ASN A 334 -27.21 -8.06 -2.57
N ASN A 335 -26.89 -6.78 -2.70
CA ASN A 335 -27.68 -5.85 -3.49
C ASN A 335 -27.23 -5.81 -4.95
N GLN A 336 -28.12 -5.33 -5.82
CA GLN A 336 -27.83 -5.06 -7.21
C GLN A 336 -28.03 -3.58 -7.51
N PHE A 337 -26.95 -2.88 -7.81
CA PHE A 337 -26.97 -1.51 -8.31
C PHE A 337 -26.80 -1.55 -9.83
N ASP A 338 -27.90 -1.44 -10.57
CA ASP A 338 -27.91 -1.65 -12.03
C ASP A 338 -28.44 -0.47 -12.84
N SER A 339 -27.77 -0.12 -13.94
CA SER A 339 -28.27 0.87 -14.91
C SER A 339 -28.54 2.27 -14.30
N ASN A 340 -27.70 2.69 -13.34
CA ASN A 340 -27.72 4.02 -12.74
C ASN A 340 -26.62 4.92 -13.35
N HIS A 341 -26.47 6.16 -12.86
CA HIS A 341 -25.26 6.91 -13.14
C HIS A 341 -24.08 6.29 -12.39
N GLU A 342 -24.11 6.32 -11.05
CA GLU A 342 -23.24 5.52 -10.18
C GLU A 342 -24.04 4.54 -9.33
N GLY A 343 -23.42 3.44 -8.90
CA GLY A 343 -24.11 2.49 -8.02
C GLY A 343 -24.35 3.08 -6.62
N VAL A 344 -23.25 3.42 -5.94
CA VAL A 344 -23.27 4.07 -4.61
C VAL A 344 -22.46 5.36 -4.65
N ARG A 345 -22.93 6.41 -3.98
CA ARG A 345 -22.19 7.66 -3.79
C ARG A 345 -21.98 7.96 -2.31
N LEU A 346 -20.73 8.21 -1.94
CA LEU A 346 -20.29 8.47 -0.57
C LEU A 346 -19.88 9.93 -0.39
N GLY A 347 -20.47 10.59 0.62
CA GLY A 347 -19.99 11.88 1.09
C GLY A 347 -18.69 11.75 1.92
N VAL A 348 -18.09 12.87 2.26
CA VAL A 348 -16.89 12.92 3.14
C VAL A 348 -17.21 12.36 4.54
N ASN A 349 -16.21 11.79 5.22
CA ASN A 349 -16.32 11.12 6.53
C ASN A 349 -17.18 9.83 6.52
N THR A 350 -17.54 9.31 5.35
CA THR A 350 -18.44 8.16 5.23
C THR A 350 -17.65 6.86 5.18
N ARG A 351 -17.95 5.94 6.11
CA ARG A 351 -17.45 4.55 6.08
C ARG A 351 -18.27 3.75 5.08
N PHE A 352 -17.66 2.73 4.49
CA PHE A 352 -18.35 1.86 3.55
C PHE A 352 -17.71 0.47 3.55
N SER A 353 -18.55 -0.56 3.65
CA SER A 353 -18.15 -1.95 3.54
C SER A 353 -19.29 -2.72 2.89
N ASP A 354 -19.00 -3.31 1.72
CA ASP A 354 -19.89 -4.22 1.01
C ASP A 354 -19.06 -5.05 0.02
N THR A 355 -18.93 -6.35 0.27
CA THR A 355 -18.18 -7.27 -0.60
C THR A 355 -19.08 -8.24 -1.38
N THR A 356 -20.39 -8.08 -1.29
CA THR A 356 -21.38 -9.06 -1.76
C THR A 356 -22.31 -8.51 -2.84
N SER A 357 -22.44 -7.18 -2.93
CA SER A 357 -23.27 -6.52 -3.93
C SER A 357 -22.61 -6.45 -5.32
N THR A 358 -23.44 -6.26 -6.34
CA THR A 358 -23.02 -6.12 -7.75
C THR A 358 -23.38 -4.74 -8.30
N TYR A 359 -22.57 -4.26 -9.27
CA TYR A 359 -22.62 -2.88 -9.75
C TYR A 359 -22.65 -2.81 -11.29
N ASN A 360 -23.67 -3.41 -11.90
CA ASN A 360 -23.72 -3.64 -13.34
C ASN A 360 -24.26 -2.43 -14.11
N ASN A 361 -23.80 -2.24 -15.35
CA ASN A 361 -24.37 -1.26 -16.30
C ASN A 361 -24.48 0.20 -15.83
N ASN A 362 -23.87 0.57 -14.70
CA ASN A 362 -23.83 1.95 -14.25
C ASN A 362 -22.95 2.75 -15.21
N SER A 363 -23.37 3.95 -15.61
CA SER A 363 -22.61 4.73 -16.61
C SER A 363 -21.30 5.32 -16.08
N PHE A 364 -21.13 5.39 -14.76
CA PHE A 364 -19.88 5.79 -14.11
C PHE A 364 -19.81 5.33 -12.64
N ALA A 365 -18.79 4.54 -12.33
CA ALA A 365 -18.35 4.06 -11.02
C ALA A 365 -19.30 3.08 -10.28
N PRO A 366 -18.78 1.93 -9.80
CA PRO A 366 -19.48 1.10 -8.82
C PRO A 366 -19.79 1.88 -7.54
N VAL A 367 -18.75 2.49 -6.96
CA VAL A 367 -18.84 3.35 -5.79
C VAL A 367 -18.07 4.65 -6.06
N LEU A 368 -18.71 5.80 -5.92
CA LEU A 368 -18.13 7.12 -6.13
C LEU A 368 -17.96 7.86 -4.80
N VAL A 369 -16.83 8.52 -4.56
CA VAL A 369 -16.56 9.30 -3.34
C VAL A 369 -16.39 10.78 -3.68
N ASP A 370 -17.14 11.63 -3.00
CA ASP A 370 -17.01 13.10 -3.14
C ASP A 370 -15.64 13.58 -2.61
N GLY A 371 -15.05 14.58 -3.26
CA GLY A 371 -13.82 15.26 -2.80
C GLY A 371 -14.03 16.02 -1.48
N GLY A 372 -13.05 15.98 -0.58
CA GLY A 372 -13.08 16.77 0.65
C GLY A 372 -12.16 16.27 1.76
N THR A 373 -12.39 16.75 2.98
CA THR A 373 -11.51 16.50 4.14
C THR A 373 -12.14 15.55 5.15
N HIS A 374 -11.53 14.38 5.33
CA HIS A 374 -11.85 13.43 6.39
C HIS A 374 -11.29 13.93 7.72
N THR A 375 -12.18 14.22 8.68
CA THR A 375 -11.87 14.74 10.02
C THR A 375 -12.03 13.69 11.12
N MET A 376 -12.31 12.44 10.74
CA MET A 376 -12.47 11.30 11.65
C MET A 376 -11.99 10.03 10.96
N ASP A 377 -11.91 8.93 11.70
CA ASP A 377 -11.50 7.64 11.16
C ASP A 377 -12.55 7.06 10.21
N VAL A 378 -12.10 6.77 8.98
CA VAL A 378 -12.89 6.23 7.88
C VAL A 378 -12.24 4.96 7.37
N SER A 379 -13.06 3.96 7.05
CA SER A 379 -12.64 2.70 6.45
C SER A 379 -13.45 2.40 5.20
N TRP A 380 -12.77 1.90 4.16
CA TRP A 380 -13.37 1.51 2.90
C TRP A 380 -13.02 0.06 2.53
N GLU A 381 -14.05 -0.68 2.15
CA GLU A 381 -13.97 -2.09 1.75
C GLU A 381 -14.97 -2.34 0.62
N LEU A 382 -14.53 -3.08 -0.39
CA LEU A 382 -15.32 -3.47 -1.55
C LEU A 382 -14.73 -4.77 -2.12
N SER A 383 -15.55 -5.58 -2.79
CA SER A 383 -15.05 -6.74 -3.55
C SER A 383 -13.99 -6.30 -4.57
N SER A 384 -12.97 -7.13 -4.78
CA SER A 384 -11.89 -6.91 -5.75
C SER A 384 -12.36 -6.87 -7.20
N ASP A 385 -13.58 -7.34 -7.47
CA ASP A 385 -14.20 -7.28 -8.80
C ASP A 385 -14.63 -5.86 -9.19
N PHE A 386 -14.77 -4.97 -8.20
CA PHE A 386 -15.23 -3.61 -8.37
C PHE A 386 -14.24 -2.60 -7.77
N SER A 387 -14.54 -1.31 -7.93
CA SER A 387 -13.67 -0.23 -7.46
C SER A 387 -14.43 0.91 -6.81
N ILE A 388 -13.74 1.57 -5.89
CA ILE A 388 -14.13 2.86 -5.32
C ILE A 388 -13.41 3.94 -6.12
N VAL A 389 -14.14 4.91 -6.67
CA VAL A 389 -13.60 6.02 -7.47
C VAL A 389 -13.67 7.32 -6.68
N ILE A 390 -12.52 7.98 -6.45
CA ILE A 390 -12.49 9.32 -5.85
C ILE A 390 -12.74 10.39 -6.91
N ASN A 391 -13.75 11.23 -6.68
CA ASN A 391 -14.16 12.33 -7.57
C ASN A 391 -13.74 13.70 -7.01
N GLY A 392 -12.45 13.83 -6.75
CA GLY A 392 -11.86 15.00 -6.10
C GLY A 392 -10.89 14.58 -5.00
N THR A 393 -9.98 15.49 -4.66
CA THR A 393 -8.90 15.23 -3.70
C THR A 393 -9.46 14.85 -2.34
N GLN A 394 -8.97 13.74 -1.81
CA GLN A 394 -9.25 13.25 -0.46
C GLN A 394 -8.18 13.80 0.49
N THR A 395 -8.57 14.57 1.50
CA THR A 395 -7.64 15.07 2.52
C THR A 395 -7.88 14.35 3.84
N VAL A 396 -6.89 13.64 4.37
CA VAL A 396 -6.93 13.07 5.72
C VAL A 396 -6.41 14.12 6.70
N ALA A 397 -7.27 14.67 7.55
CA ALA A 397 -6.90 15.69 8.54
C ALA A 397 -6.02 15.12 9.66
N GLU A 398 -5.33 16.00 10.38
CA GLU A 398 -4.57 15.62 11.58
C GLU A 398 -5.47 14.91 12.59
N GLY A 399 -4.98 13.79 13.14
CA GLY A 399 -5.74 12.95 14.09
C GLY A 399 -6.79 12.02 13.47
N ALA A 400 -7.01 12.07 12.15
CA ALA A 400 -7.89 11.16 11.43
C ALA A 400 -7.08 10.07 10.68
N THR A 401 -7.70 8.91 10.49
CA THR A 401 -7.15 7.79 9.72
C THR A 401 -8.07 7.43 8.55
N LEU A 402 -7.53 7.34 7.34
CA LEU A 402 -8.18 6.66 6.22
C LEU A 402 -7.60 5.25 6.09
N THR A 403 -8.44 4.24 6.26
CA THR A 403 -8.06 2.82 6.13
C THR A 403 -8.64 2.22 4.85
N LEU A 404 -7.77 1.69 4.00
CA LEU A 404 -8.13 0.90 2.82
C LEU A 404 -7.99 -0.58 3.18
N MET A 405 -9.07 -1.35 3.06
CA MET A 405 -9.05 -2.78 3.40
C MET A 405 -8.36 -3.62 2.30
N PRO A 406 -7.80 -4.80 2.65
CA PRO A 406 -7.17 -5.70 1.68
C PRO A 406 -8.05 -6.02 0.47
N GLY A 407 -7.46 -6.14 -0.72
CA GLY A 407 -8.15 -6.44 -1.97
C GLY A 407 -8.83 -5.24 -2.64
N LEU A 408 -8.87 -4.07 -1.98
CA LEU A 408 -9.55 -2.89 -2.51
C LEU A 408 -8.83 -2.30 -3.73
N ALA A 409 -9.60 -2.05 -4.80
CA ALA A 409 -9.20 -1.18 -5.89
C ALA A 409 -9.75 0.24 -5.69
N LEU A 410 -8.87 1.17 -5.29
CA LEU A 410 -9.16 2.60 -5.23
C LEU A 410 -8.70 3.28 -6.52
N LYS A 411 -9.62 3.93 -7.22
CA LYS A 411 -9.36 4.60 -8.49
C LYS A 411 -9.57 6.10 -8.38
N SER A 412 -8.89 6.87 -9.24
CA SER A 412 -9.00 8.33 -9.24
C SER A 412 -9.47 8.90 -10.58
N VAL A 413 -10.30 9.94 -10.51
CA VAL A 413 -10.50 10.87 -11.63
C VAL A 413 -9.25 11.70 -11.90
N GLN A 414 -9.26 12.42 -13.02
CA GLN A 414 -8.15 13.26 -13.43
C GLN A 414 -7.85 14.33 -12.35
N PHE A 415 -6.57 14.56 -12.07
CA PHE A 415 -6.09 15.59 -11.14
C PHE A 415 -6.49 15.45 -9.66
N ALA A 416 -7.31 14.45 -9.30
CA ALA A 416 -7.57 14.14 -7.91
C ALA A 416 -6.40 13.35 -7.31
N GLY A 417 -6.29 13.35 -5.98
CA GLY A 417 -5.26 12.60 -5.26
C GLY A 417 -5.59 12.46 -3.79
N ILE A 418 -4.63 11.99 -3.01
CA ILE A 418 -4.78 11.81 -1.57
C ILE A 418 -3.76 12.70 -0.86
N VAL A 419 -4.23 13.59 -0.01
CA VAL A 419 -3.42 14.45 0.83
C VAL A 419 -3.48 13.94 2.26
N VAL A 420 -2.34 13.59 2.85
CA VAL A 420 -2.27 12.96 4.17
C VAL A 420 -1.62 13.92 5.16
N ARG A 421 -2.40 14.42 6.12
CA ARG A 421 -1.94 15.14 7.33
C ARG A 421 -2.16 14.33 8.61
N GLY A 422 -3.05 13.34 8.57
CA GLY A 422 -3.22 12.31 9.61
C GLY A 422 -2.54 11.00 9.23
N MET A 423 -3.28 9.90 9.16
CA MET A 423 -2.77 8.58 8.79
C MET A 423 -3.48 8.02 7.55
N LEU A 424 -2.71 7.54 6.57
CA LEU A 424 -3.23 6.67 5.51
C LEU A 424 -2.74 5.25 5.74
N LYS A 425 -3.67 4.31 5.91
CA LYS A 425 -3.36 2.89 6.16
C LYS A 425 -3.84 2.05 4.97
N ALA A 426 -2.90 1.45 4.24
CA ALA A 426 -3.18 0.54 3.14
C ALA A 426 -2.30 -0.72 3.31
N GLU A 427 -2.82 -1.74 3.98
CA GLU A 427 -2.08 -2.96 4.30
C GLU A 427 -2.79 -4.16 3.65
N GLY A 428 -2.41 -4.47 2.41
CA GLY A 428 -2.89 -5.63 1.67
C GLY A 428 -2.15 -6.92 2.06
N THR A 429 -2.45 -8.00 1.36
CA THR A 429 -1.74 -9.29 1.46
C THR A 429 -1.36 -9.79 0.05
N PRO A 430 -0.49 -10.81 -0.09
CA PRO A 430 -0.21 -11.41 -1.41
C PRO A 430 -1.47 -11.87 -2.15
N GLU A 431 -2.48 -12.37 -1.43
CA GLU A 431 -3.75 -12.87 -1.97
C GLU A 431 -4.78 -11.77 -2.20
N ALA A 432 -4.66 -10.66 -1.48
CA ALA A 432 -5.58 -9.52 -1.53
C ALA A 432 -4.79 -8.19 -1.57
N PRO A 433 -4.04 -7.93 -2.66
CA PRO A 433 -3.29 -6.68 -2.80
C PRO A 433 -4.22 -5.48 -2.95
N ILE A 434 -3.77 -4.31 -2.50
CA ILE A 434 -4.50 -3.05 -2.64
C ILE A 434 -3.99 -2.31 -3.88
N TYR A 435 -4.89 -1.75 -4.67
CA TYR A 435 -4.53 -1.00 -5.87
C TYR A 435 -5.00 0.45 -5.77
N LEU A 436 -4.10 1.38 -6.10
CA LEU A 436 -4.36 2.81 -6.23
C LEU A 436 -4.01 3.24 -7.66
N THR A 437 -5.02 3.46 -8.49
CA THR A 437 -4.84 3.61 -9.96
C THR A 437 -5.81 4.63 -10.58
N SER A 438 -5.78 4.76 -11.91
CA SER A 438 -6.72 5.57 -12.69
C SER A 438 -8.08 4.88 -12.82
N HIS A 439 -9.19 5.63 -12.86
CA HIS A 439 -10.51 5.06 -13.22
C HIS A 439 -10.58 4.50 -14.65
N ARG A 440 -9.56 4.75 -15.47
CA ARG A 440 -9.42 4.21 -16.84
C ARG A 440 -8.66 2.88 -16.88
N ASP A 441 -8.17 2.40 -15.74
CA ASP A 441 -7.47 1.13 -15.64
C ASP A 441 -8.50 0.01 -15.46
N ASP A 442 -8.94 -0.59 -16.57
CA ASP A 442 -9.95 -1.65 -16.55
C ASP A 442 -9.39 -3.01 -16.15
N THR A 443 -8.06 -3.12 -15.99
CA THR A 443 -7.40 -4.38 -15.63
C THR A 443 -7.50 -4.72 -14.14
N ILE A 444 -7.93 -3.75 -13.33
CA ILE A 444 -8.01 -3.84 -11.87
C ILE A 444 -9.38 -3.33 -11.42
N GLY A 445 -10.12 -4.05 -10.56
CA GLY A 445 -11.36 -3.54 -9.96
C GLY A 445 -12.48 -3.17 -10.96
N GLY A 446 -12.52 -3.87 -12.11
CA GLY A 446 -13.54 -3.74 -13.15
C GLY A 446 -13.45 -2.46 -14.00
N ASP A 447 -14.30 -2.37 -15.02
CA ASP A 447 -14.47 -1.17 -15.86
C ASP A 447 -15.30 -0.12 -15.10
N ALA A 448 -14.61 0.87 -14.54
CA ALA A 448 -15.24 1.85 -13.66
C ALA A 448 -15.99 2.95 -14.41
N ASN A 449 -15.80 3.12 -15.72
CA ASN A 449 -16.50 4.15 -16.50
C ASN A 449 -17.39 3.56 -17.61
N ASN A 450 -17.57 2.25 -17.58
CA ASN A 450 -18.45 1.45 -18.42
C ASN A 450 -18.29 1.77 -19.92
N ASN A 451 -17.04 1.93 -20.36
CA ASN A 451 -16.71 2.21 -21.74
C ASN A 451 -15.97 1.06 -22.45
N GLY A 452 -15.88 -0.10 -21.80
CA GLY A 452 -15.03 -1.21 -22.19
C GLY A 452 -13.57 -0.77 -22.21
N ASN A 453 -12.80 -1.25 -23.18
CA ASN A 453 -11.41 -0.79 -23.38
C ASN A 453 -11.36 0.57 -24.13
N GLY A 454 -12.40 1.41 -24.00
CA GLY A 454 -12.55 2.66 -24.75
C GLY A 454 -11.55 3.73 -24.33
N THR A 455 -11.03 3.65 -23.10
CA THR A 455 -9.98 4.54 -22.59
C THR A 455 -8.88 3.75 -21.89
N ALA A 456 -7.61 4.00 -22.25
CA ALA A 456 -6.47 3.47 -21.51
C ALA A 456 -5.97 4.49 -20.47
N PRO A 457 -5.38 4.03 -19.35
CA PRO A 457 -4.68 4.90 -18.43
C PRO A 457 -3.37 5.40 -19.06
N PHE A 458 -2.88 6.56 -18.61
CA PHE A 458 -1.55 7.08 -18.96
C PHE A 458 -0.90 7.71 -17.74
N ASP A 459 0.42 7.84 -17.79
CA ASP A 459 1.26 8.29 -16.68
C ASP A 459 0.89 9.71 -16.25
N GLY A 460 0.78 9.96 -14.93
CA GLY A 460 0.36 11.27 -14.45
C GLY A 460 -1.12 11.59 -14.63
N TRP A 461 -2.00 10.59 -14.74
CA TRP A 461 -3.46 10.80 -14.82
C TRP A 461 -4.00 11.50 -13.56
N TRP A 462 -3.55 11.06 -12.39
CA TRP A 462 -3.96 11.57 -11.09
C TRP A 462 -2.75 12.06 -10.28
N SER A 463 -2.99 12.79 -9.20
CA SER A 463 -1.94 13.53 -8.51
C SER A 463 -1.00 12.66 -7.67
N GLY A 464 -1.38 11.41 -7.36
CA GLY A 464 -0.66 10.58 -6.42
C GLY A 464 -1.03 10.87 -4.96
N ILE A 465 -0.12 10.52 -4.06
CA ILE A 465 -0.29 10.59 -2.61
C ILE A 465 0.72 11.59 -2.04
N ASP A 466 0.23 12.62 -1.37
CA ASP A 466 1.03 13.71 -0.81
C ASP A 466 0.95 13.71 0.72
N ILE A 467 2.00 13.21 1.37
CA ILE A 467 2.12 13.11 2.83
C ILE A 467 2.85 14.35 3.33
N GLN A 468 2.15 15.20 4.07
CA GLN A 468 2.64 16.52 4.48
C GLN A 468 2.37 16.81 5.96
N ASN A 469 3.01 17.86 6.49
CA ASN A 469 2.92 18.28 7.89
C ASN A 469 3.38 17.17 8.85
N THR A 470 2.45 16.59 9.61
CA THR A 470 2.65 15.49 10.57
C THR A 470 2.10 14.16 10.06
N GLY A 471 1.67 14.11 8.80
CA GLY A 471 1.06 12.94 8.20
C GLY A 471 1.99 11.73 8.17
N SER A 472 1.41 10.55 8.31
CA SER A 472 2.10 9.26 8.21
C SER A 472 1.33 8.32 7.28
N ALA A 473 2.02 7.33 6.70
CA ALA A 473 1.35 6.32 5.90
C ALA A 473 1.99 4.93 6.03
N SER A 474 1.17 3.88 5.87
CA SER A 474 1.64 2.49 5.69
C SER A 474 1.11 1.89 4.41
N PHE A 475 2.01 1.23 3.67
CA PHE A 475 1.76 0.50 2.43
C PHE A 475 2.40 -0.88 2.53
N ASP A 476 1.58 -1.92 2.45
CA ASP A 476 2.00 -3.32 2.31
C ASP A 476 1.20 -4.00 1.20
N PHE A 477 1.85 -4.78 0.33
CA PHE A 477 1.24 -5.40 -0.85
C PHE A 477 0.34 -4.44 -1.65
N CYS A 478 0.83 -3.21 -1.86
CA CYS A 478 0.11 -2.17 -2.59
C CYS A 478 0.68 -1.98 -3.99
N THR A 479 -0.17 -1.57 -4.94
CA THR A 479 0.27 -1.03 -6.23
C THR A 479 -0.22 0.41 -6.38
N VAL A 480 0.70 1.36 -6.58
CA VAL A 480 0.38 2.75 -6.94
C VAL A 480 0.78 2.95 -8.40
N ALA A 481 -0.19 3.30 -9.26
CA ALA A 481 0.01 3.37 -10.71
C ALA A 481 -0.61 4.62 -11.36
N TYR A 482 -0.02 5.07 -12.48
CA TYR A 482 -0.54 6.15 -13.33
C TYR A 482 -0.69 7.51 -12.62
N SER A 483 0.13 7.74 -11.61
CA SER A 483 0.17 8.93 -10.75
C SER A 483 1.21 9.97 -11.20
N GLY A 484 1.28 11.10 -10.49
CA GLY A 484 2.37 12.08 -10.65
C GLY A 484 1.99 13.42 -11.27
N TYR A 485 0.70 13.73 -11.46
CA TYR A 485 0.28 14.96 -12.17
C TYR A 485 0.84 16.28 -11.61
N PHE A 486 0.74 16.51 -10.30
CA PHE A 486 1.16 17.78 -9.67
C PHE A 486 2.53 17.70 -8.98
N ASN A 487 2.84 16.58 -8.35
CA ASN A 487 3.99 16.46 -7.46
C ASN A 487 5.16 15.71 -8.10
N GLU A 488 5.01 15.28 -9.36
CA GLU A 488 5.97 14.43 -10.08
C GLU A 488 6.31 13.17 -9.27
N ALA A 489 5.34 12.63 -8.53
CA ALA A 489 5.55 11.43 -7.73
C ALA A 489 4.28 10.60 -7.50
N GLY A 490 4.45 9.29 -7.32
CA GLY A 490 3.38 8.41 -6.88
C GLY A 490 3.11 8.57 -5.39
N ILE A 491 4.18 8.56 -4.61
CA ILE A 491 4.17 8.92 -3.18
C ILE A 491 5.17 10.04 -2.95
N TYR A 492 4.71 11.17 -2.42
CA TYR A 492 5.56 12.27 -2.00
C TYR A 492 5.51 12.43 -0.47
N MET A 493 6.61 12.08 0.20
CA MET A 493 6.80 12.29 1.62
C MET A 493 7.52 13.62 1.87
N ARG A 494 6.77 14.61 2.34
CA ARG A 494 7.26 15.93 2.80
C ARG A 494 6.74 16.30 4.19
N SER A 495 6.50 15.26 5.00
CA SER A 495 6.02 15.30 6.37
C SER A 495 7.16 14.99 7.35
N ASN A 496 7.01 15.40 8.61
CA ASN A 496 7.85 14.95 9.71
C ASN A 496 7.37 13.63 10.37
N GLY A 497 6.30 13.02 9.84
CA GLY A 497 5.78 11.74 10.28
C GLY A 497 6.58 10.54 9.74
N SER A 498 5.95 9.37 9.72
CA SER A 498 6.60 8.10 9.32
C SER A 498 5.99 7.52 8.04
N LEU A 499 6.80 6.83 7.25
CA LEU A 499 6.35 6.04 6.10
C LEU A 499 6.84 4.60 6.24
N SER A 500 5.91 3.65 6.21
CA SER A 500 6.21 2.22 5.99
C SER A 500 5.82 1.86 4.57
N LEU A 501 6.75 1.38 3.77
CA LEU A 501 6.52 0.97 2.39
C LEU A 501 7.21 -0.38 2.16
N GLN A 502 6.42 -1.44 2.03
CA GLN A 502 6.96 -2.79 1.89
C GLN A 502 6.16 -3.64 0.92
N ASN A 503 6.83 -4.60 0.26
CA ASN A 503 6.21 -5.55 -0.68
C ASN A 503 5.35 -4.88 -1.77
N SER A 504 5.61 -3.62 -2.09
CA SER A 504 4.71 -2.78 -2.87
C SER A 504 5.32 -2.36 -4.21
N THR A 505 4.47 -2.09 -5.19
CA THR A 505 4.88 -1.67 -6.54
C THR A 505 4.46 -0.22 -6.79
N LEU A 506 5.41 0.61 -7.22
CA LEU A 506 5.15 1.97 -7.69
C LEU A 506 5.54 2.05 -9.17
N LYS A 507 4.58 2.32 -10.04
CA LYS A 507 4.78 2.23 -11.49
C LYS A 507 4.04 3.26 -12.32
N PHE A 508 4.46 3.46 -13.56
CA PHE A 508 3.79 4.35 -14.53
C PHE A 508 3.56 5.76 -13.94
N THR A 509 4.52 6.23 -13.15
CA THR A 509 4.46 7.57 -12.55
C THR A 509 5.13 8.56 -13.48
N ASN A 510 4.44 9.67 -13.78
CA ASN A 510 5.09 10.84 -14.37
C ASN A 510 5.96 11.49 -13.29
N GLY A 511 7.28 11.30 -13.35
CA GLY A 511 8.24 11.60 -12.29
C GLY A 511 8.70 10.37 -11.49
N SER A 512 8.88 10.52 -10.17
CA SER A 512 9.47 9.48 -9.33
C SER A 512 8.44 8.57 -8.67
N GLY A 513 8.63 7.25 -8.61
CA GLY A 513 7.74 6.37 -7.83
C GLY A 513 7.60 6.89 -6.39
N LEU A 514 8.71 7.02 -5.68
CA LEU A 514 8.78 7.62 -4.34
C LEU A 514 9.63 8.89 -4.34
N ARG A 515 9.13 9.96 -3.72
CA ARG A 515 9.88 11.20 -3.47
C ARG A 515 9.96 11.49 -1.97
N LEU A 516 11.17 11.75 -1.46
CA LEU A 516 11.42 11.99 -0.03
C LEU A 516 12.07 13.35 0.19
N THR A 517 11.58 14.13 1.15
CA THR A 517 12.32 15.27 1.75
C THR A 517 13.00 14.86 3.04
N SER A 518 13.93 15.68 3.53
CA SER A 518 14.51 15.51 4.86
C SER A 518 13.50 15.84 5.98
N GLY A 519 13.81 15.40 7.20
CA GLY A 519 13.06 15.76 8.41
C GLY A 519 11.89 14.85 8.80
N TYR A 520 11.67 13.75 8.07
CA TYR A 520 10.74 12.68 8.50
C TYR A 520 11.23 12.01 9.80
N ALA A 521 10.29 11.43 10.56
CA ALA A 521 10.63 10.67 11.77
C ALA A 521 11.29 9.33 11.41
N MET A 522 10.73 8.61 10.43
CA MET A 522 11.16 7.26 10.09
C MET A 522 10.68 6.84 8.70
N ILE A 523 11.56 6.21 7.92
CA ILE A 523 11.21 5.50 6.69
C ILE A 523 11.60 4.04 6.89
N TYR A 524 10.62 3.13 6.80
CA TYR A 524 10.86 1.70 6.66
C TYR A 524 10.54 1.31 5.22
N SER A 525 11.57 1.05 4.42
CA SER A 525 11.42 0.64 3.01
C SER A 525 12.17 -0.65 2.77
N TRP A 526 11.46 -1.69 2.31
CA TRP A 526 12.09 -2.93 1.89
C TRP A 526 11.19 -3.68 0.91
N ASN A 527 11.82 -4.42 0.00
CA ASN A 527 11.15 -5.32 -0.92
C ASN A 527 10.08 -4.66 -1.82
N ASN A 528 10.36 -3.44 -2.28
CA ASN A 528 9.49 -2.73 -3.20
C ASN A 528 9.98 -2.88 -4.64
N ARG A 529 9.07 -2.61 -5.56
CA ARG A 529 9.35 -2.58 -6.99
C ARG A 529 9.04 -1.20 -7.54
N PHE A 530 10.07 -0.51 -8.00
CA PHE A 530 9.93 0.77 -8.68
C PHE A 530 10.16 0.55 -10.17
N GLU A 531 9.10 0.64 -10.97
CA GLU A 531 9.21 0.33 -12.39
C GLU A 531 8.48 1.27 -13.33
N ASP A 532 9.00 1.46 -14.55
CA ASP A 532 8.36 2.29 -15.58
C ASP A 532 7.99 3.71 -15.07
N ASN A 533 8.83 4.29 -14.21
CA ASN A 533 8.76 5.70 -13.77
C ASN A 533 9.92 6.48 -14.39
N ASP A 534 10.03 7.80 -14.16
CA ASP A 534 11.27 8.51 -14.50
C ASP A 534 12.39 8.15 -13.54
N LEU A 535 12.10 8.26 -12.24
CA LEU A 535 12.99 7.83 -11.16
C LEU A 535 12.28 6.77 -10.35
N GLY A 536 13.01 5.76 -9.85
CA GLY A 536 12.42 4.89 -8.86
C GLY A 536 12.19 5.62 -7.54
N VAL A 537 13.28 6.16 -6.98
CA VAL A 537 13.26 6.99 -5.78
C VAL A 537 13.97 8.32 -6.06
N ARG A 538 13.37 9.44 -5.63
CA ARG A 538 13.95 10.78 -5.66
C ARG A 538 14.15 11.32 -4.25
N LEU A 539 15.40 11.58 -3.90
CA LEU A 539 15.81 12.13 -2.61
C LEU A 539 16.06 13.62 -2.76
N VAL A 540 15.25 14.45 -2.11
CA VAL A 540 15.56 15.87 -1.93
C VAL A 540 16.71 15.97 -0.93
N THR A 541 17.63 16.92 -1.14
CA THR A 541 18.91 16.98 -0.42
C THR A 541 18.76 16.85 1.09
N GLY A 542 19.57 15.97 1.70
CA GLY A 542 19.58 15.68 3.13
C GLY A 542 18.55 14.64 3.59
N ALA A 543 17.79 14.03 2.66
CA ALA A 543 17.01 12.84 2.96
C ALA A 543 17.94 11.64 3.11
N SER A 544 17.84 10.93 4.24
CA SER A 544 18.40 9.58 4.37
C SER A 544 17.59 8.60 3.53
N PHE A 545 18.19 7.48 3.16
CA PHE A 545 17.48 6.38 2.52
C PHE A 545 18.27 5.10 2.73
N SER A 546 17.60 4.08 3.27
CA SER A 546 18.17 2.74 3.47
C SER A 546 17.17 1.71 2.95
N ASP A 547 17.53 1.09 1.82
CA ASP A 547 16.78 0.01 1.20
C ASP A 547 17.69 -0.80 0.27
N THR A 548 18.09 -1.98 0.76
CA THR A 548 18.99 -2.89 0.05
C THR A 548 18.27 -4.02 -0.67
N THR A 549 16.94 -4.05 -0.64
CA THR A 549 16.13 -5.20 -1.09
C THR A 549 15.20 -4.85 -2.25
N SER A 550 14.85 -3.58 -2.41
CA SER A 550 14.00 -3.10 -3.49
C SER A 550 14.66 -3.18 -4.86
N THR A 551 13.82 -3.29 -5.89
CA THR A 551 14.22 -3.43 -7.30
C THR A 551 13.81 -2.20 -8.11
N PHE A 552 14.64 -1.85 -9.09
CA PHE A 552 14.47 -0.70 -9.96
C PHE A 552 14.50 -1.18 -11.40
N LEU A 553 13.37 -1.12 -12.11
CA LEU A 553 13.21 -1.76 -13.42
C LEU A 553 12.67 -0.77 -14.45
N ARG A 554 13.34 -0.61 -15.59
CA ARG A 554 12.84 0.21 -16.72
C ARG A 554 12.44 1.65 -16.34
N ASN A 555 13.10 2.25 -15.35
CA ASN A 555 12.90 3.67 -15.06
C ASN A 555 13.66 4.51 -16.10
N SER A 556 13.05 5.61 -16.57
CA SER A 556 13.50 6.34 -17.77
C SER A 556 14.77 7.16 -17.55
N GLU A 557 14.98 7.70 -16.35
CA GLU A 557 16.14 8.53 -15.99
C GLU A 557 17.13 7.82 -15.07
N SER A 558 16.69 7.29 -13.91
CA SER A 558 17.59 6.74 -12.89
C SER A 558 16.88 5.84 -11.87
N GLN A 559 17.66 5.04 -11.14
CA GLN A 559 17.16 4.16 -10.06
C GLN A 559 16.83 4.98 -8.80
N VAL A 560 17.87 5.54 -8.15
CA VAL A 560 17.74 6.45 -7.00
C VAL A 560 18.48 7.76 -7.31
N GLY A 561 17.75 8.86 -7.43
CA GLY A 561 18.31 10.17 -7.75
C GLY A 561 18.36 11.09 -6.53
N VAL A 562 19.48 11.77 -6.30
CA VAL A 562 19.64 12.81 -5.27
C VAL A 562 19.65 14.19 -5.93
N ASP A 563 18.76 15.07 -5.47
CA ASP A 563 18.77 16.47 -5.86
C ASP A 563 19.97 17.19 -5.21
N GLY A 564 20.66 18.04 -5.99
CA GLY A 564 21.77 18.85 -5.49
C GLY A 564 21.34 19.89 -4.46
N GLY A 565 22.26 20.26 -3.56
CA GLY A 565 21.98 21.18 -2.45
C GLY A 565 22.88 20.90 -1.24
N THR A 566 22.56 21.53 -0.11
CA THR A 566 23.28 21.33 1.17
C THR A 566 22.55 20.36 2.09
N ILE A 567 23.26 19.33 2.55
CA ILE A 567 22.85 18.46 3.66
C ILE A 567 23.00 19.26 4.96
N VAL A 568 21.91 19.39 5.72
CA VAL A 568 21.82 20.19 6.95
C VAL A 568 21.48 19.36 8.19
N ALA A 569 21.42 18.03 8.05
CA ALA A 569 21.24 17.08 9.14
C ALA A 569 22.00 15.78 8.80
N ASP A 570 22.35 15.00 9.81
CA ASP A 570 23.01 13.71 9.61
C ASP A 570 22.22 12.83 8.66
N THR A 571 22.90 12.35 7.63
CA THR A 571 22.29 11.65 6.50
C THR A 571 22.97 10.31 6.27
N VAL A 572 22.16 9.26 6.08
CA VAL A 572 22.64 7.91 5.79
C VAL A 572 22.11 7.46 4.43
N TRP A 573 23.00 6.96 3.58
CA TRP A 573 22.67 6.36 2.29
C TRP A 573 23.10 4.90 2.25
N ASP A 574 22.15 4.05 1.91
CA ASP A 574 22.32 2.60 1.87
C ASP A 574 21.37 1.99 0.84
N VAL A 575 21.91 1.55 -0.30
CA VAL A 575 21.16 0.80 -1.30
C VAL A 575 21.96 -0.43 -1.71
N SER A 576 21.28 -1.41 -2.30
CA SER A 576 21.94 -2.65 -2.72
C SER A 576 23.13 -2.35 -3.63
N SER A 577 24.17 -3.18 -3.59
CA SER A 577 25.35 -3.06 -4.46
C SER A 577 25.04 -3.28 -5.95
N HIS A 578 23.82 -3.65 -6.30
CA HIS A 578 23.33 -3.77 -7.67
C HIS A 578 22.65 -2.49 -8.17
N SER A 579 22.42 -1.53 -7.27
CA SER A 579 21.81 -0.25 -7.56
C SER A 579 22.79 0.89 -7.28
N ALA A 580 22.53 2.06 -7.85
CA ALA A 580 23.33 3.25 -7.60
C ALA A 580 22.48 4.42 -7.13
N ILE A 581 23.08 5.26 -6.28
CA ILE A 581 22.61 6.61 -6.00
C ILE A 581 23.25 7.55 -7.00
N ILE A 582 22.44 8.31 -7.72
CA ILE A 582 22.89 9.25 -8.76
C ILE A 582 22.75 10.68 -8.26
N LEU A 583 23.88 11.38 -8.19
CA LEU A 583 23.94 12.80 -7.89
C LEU A 583 23.53 13.58 -9.15
N ARG A 584 22.32 14.17 -9.12
CA ARG A 584 21.76 14.96 -10.23
C ARG A 584 22.19 16.44 -10.17
N GLY A 585 22.68 16.87 -9.01
CA GLY A 585 23.31 18.18 -8.80
C GLY A 585 24.36 18.08 -7.70
N THR A 586 25.24 19.09 -7.60
CA THR A 586 26.31 19.12 -6.60
C THR A 586 25.74 19.04 -5.20
N VAL A 587 26.24 18.09 -4.41
CA VAL A 587 25.86 17.88 -3.02
C VAL A 587 26.94 18.49 -2.12
N TYR A 588 26.51 19.28 -1.15
CA TYR A 588 27.35 19.87 -0.11
C TYR A 588 27.01 19.22 1.22
N VAL A 589 27.97 18.54 1.86
CA VAL A 589 27.83 18.13 3.26
C VAL A 589 28.09 19.37 4.10
N GLY A 590 27.04 19.95 4.68
CA GLY A 590 27.12 21.19 5.46
C GLY A 590 28.02 21.06 6.68
N ALA A 591 28.43 22.20 7.25
CA ALA A 591 29.21 22.20 8.49
C ALA A 591 28.47 21.47 9.63
N ASP A 592 29.23 20.80 10.49
CA ASP A 592 28.74 20.10 11.69
C ASP A 592 27.77 18.92 11.45
N VAL A 593 27.58 18.47 10.21
CA VAL A 593 26.76 17.29 9.89
C VAL A 593 27.55 16.20 9.20
N THR A 594 27.06 14.96 9.30
CA THR A 594 27.70 13.78 8.73
C THR A 594 26.90 13.17 7.60
N LEU A 595 27.54 12.95 6.44
CA LEU A 595 27.05 12.02 5.42
C LEU A 595 27.73 10.67 5.61
N THR A 596 26.94 9.63 5.89
CA THR A 596 27.41 8.25 6.06
C THR A 596 26.98 7.40 4.87
N LEU A 597 27.96 6.78 4.21
CA LEU A 597 27.76 5.84 3.11
C LEU A 597 28.03 4.42 3.61
N LYS A 598 27.09 3.50 3.39
CA LYS A 598 27.23 2.10 3.83
C LYS A 598 28.12 1.27 2.89
N PRO A 599 28.78 0.19 3.40
CA PRO A 599 29.62 -0.68 2.58
C PRO A 599 28.90 -1.23 1.35
N GLY A 600 29.59 -1.33 0.21
CA GLY A 600 29.03 -1.82 -1.05
C GLY A 600 28.22 -0.80 -1.85
N LEU A 601 28.01 0.42 -1.32
CA LEU A 601 27.26 1.46 -2.00
C LEU A 601 27.96 1.94 -3.28
N ILE A 602 27.18 2.17 -4.33
CA ILE A 602 27.62 2.79 -5.57
C ILE A 602 27.03 4.20 -5.67
N VAL A 603 27.89 5.20 -5.78
CA VAL A 603 27.54 6.60 -5.98
C VAL A 603 28.00 7.01 -7.37
N LYS A 604 27.05 7.42 -8.21
CA LYS A 604 27.32 7.94 -9.54
C LYS A 604 27.04 9.43 -9.61
N ALA A 605 27.79 10.15 -10.43
CA ALA A 605 27.58 11.59 -10.61
C ALA A 605 27.22 11.91 -12.07
N ALA A 606 26.17 12.72 -12.23
CA ALA A 606 25.84 13.33 -13.51
C ALA A 606 26.95 14.27 -13.98
N GLN A 607 26.83 14.74 -15.22
CA GLN A 607 27.85 15.60 -15.82
C GLN A 607 28.11 16.86 -14.97
N TYR A 608 29.38 17.13 -14.71
CA TYR A 608 29.90 18.30 -13.99
C TYR A 608 29.53 18.36 -12.49
N VAL A 609 28.83 17.36 -11.97
CA VAL A 609 28.41 17.27 -10.57
C VAL A 609 29.58 16.83 -9.68
N GLY A 610 29.61 17.29 -8.43
CA GLY A 610 30.59 16.86 -7.43
C GLY A 610 29.97 16.62 -6.04
N LEU A 611 30.77 16.06 -5.15
CA LEU A 611 30.45 15.96 -3.72
C LEU A 611 31.45 16.81 -2.94
N VAL A 612 30.92 17.82 -2.26
CA VAL A 612 31.70 18.81 -1.52
C VAL A 612 31.45 18.62 -0.03
N VAL A 613 32.52 18.57 0.77
CA VAL A 613 32.46 18.23 2.19
C VAL A 613 32.99 19.40 3.02
N ASP A 614 32.07 20.11 3.67
CA ASP A 614 32.36 21.14 4.67
C ASP A 614 32.17 20.61 6.11
N GLY A 615 31.33 19.57 6.29
CA GLY A 615 31.15 18.79 7.53
C GLY A 615 31.97 17.50 7.53
N THR A 616 31.33 16.35 7.72
CA THR A 616 32.01 15.04 7.79
C THR A 616 31.48 14.07 6.74
N LEU A 617 32.36 13.45 5.96
CA LEU A 617 32.06 12.30 5.11
C LEU A 617 32.62 11.02 5.74
N THR A 618 31.75 10.03 5.96
CA THR A 618 32.14 8.67 6.38
C THR A 618 31.80 7.69 5.27
N ALA A 619 32.81 7.22 4.54
CA ALA A 619 32.68 6.23 3.47
C ALA A 619 33.65 5.07 3.77
N GLN A 620 33.17 4.10 4.56
CA GLN A 620 33.97 2.96 5.00
C GLN A 620 33.43 1.67 4.38
N GLY A 621 33.99 1.30 3.23
CA GLY A 621 33.74 0.01 2.60
C GLY A 621 34.51 -1.12 3.27
N THR A 622 34.43 -2.30 2.66
CA THR A 622 35.27 -3.46 3.01
C THR A 622 35.97 -3.99 1.77
N ALA A 623 36.97 -4.85 1.93
CA ALA A 623 37.63 -5.50 0.80
C ALA A 623 36.66 -6.26 -0.12
N VAL A 624 35.60 -6.86 0.46
CA VAL A 624 34.57 -7.61 -0.27
C VAL A 624 33.48 -6.69 -0.84
N HIS A 625 33.11 -5.66 -0.09
CA HIS A 625 32.06 -4.70 -0.46
C HIS A 625 32.63 -3.27 -0.47
N PRO A 626 33.42 -2.91 -1.49
CA PRO A 626 33.98 -1.56 -1.61
C PRO A 626 32.87 -0.56 -1.93
N ILE A 627 33.04 0.69 -1.47
CA ILE A 627 32.18 1.80 -1.91
C ILE A 627 32.76 2.35 -3.21
N ILE A 628 31.91 2.59 -4.22
CA ILE A 628 32.36 3.02 -5.56
C ILE A 628 31.80 4.41 -5.87
N PHE A 629 32.68 5.35 -6.24
CA PHE A 629 32.33 6.66 -6.78
C PHE A 629 32.73 6.70 -8.25
N THR A 630 31.79 6.97 -9.15
CA THR A 630 32.05 6.93 -10.59
C THR A 630 31.13 7.85 -11.40
N SER A 631 31.33 7.88 -12.71
CA SER A 631 30.48 8.58 -13.67
C SER A 631 29.10 7.93 -13.79
N SER A 632 28.06 8.73 -14.05
CA SER A 632 26.73 8.21 -14.42
C SER A 632 26.70 7.37 -15.69
N ARG A 633 27.80 7.34 -16.46
CA ARG A 633 27.99 6.57 -17.70
C ARG A 633 28.74 5.25 -17.50
N ASP A 634 29.06 4.92 -16.26
CA ASP A 634 29.80 3.70 -15.95
C ASP A 634 28.84 2.53 -15.75
N ASP A 635 28.52 1.80 -16.81
CA ASP A 635 27.57 0.68 -16.74
C ASP A 635 28.17 -0.59 -16.12
N SER A 636 29.49 -0.59 -15.87
CA SER A 636 30.19 -1.75 -15.31
C SER A 636 29.82 -2.01 -13.84
N VAL A 637 29.24 -1.02 -13.17
CA VAL A 637 28.83 -1.06 -11.76
C VAL A 637 27.46 -0.42 -11.57
N GLY A 638 26.56 -1.01 -10.78
CA GLY A 638 25.26 -0.42 -10.44
C GLY A 638 24.25 -0.32 -11.59
N GLY A 639 24.55 -0.93 -12.75
CA GLY A 639 23.70 -0.97 -13.95
C GLY A 639 23.74 0.32 -14.79
N ASP A 640 22.99 0.30 -15.90
CA ASP A 640 22.80 1.46 -16.80
C ASP A 640 21.90 2.50 -16.12
N THR A 641 22.51 3.59 -15.67
CA THR A 641 21.86 4.60 -14.81
C THR A 641 21.46 5.87 -15.54
N ASN A 642 21.84 6.00 -16.80
CA ASN A 642 21.46 7.04 -17.73
C ASN A 642 20.56 6.51 -18.86
N ASN A 643 20.25 5.20 -18.82
CA ASN A 643 19.32 4.49 -19.69
C ASN A 643 19.65 4.67 -21.18
N ASP A 644 20.95 4.72 -21.50
CA ASP A 644 21.45 4.82 -22.87
C ASP A 644 22.04 3.51 -23.42
N GLY A 645 21.85 2.40 -22.70
CA GLY A 645 22.36 1.09 -23.08
C GLY A 645 23.86 1.03 -22.88
N ASP A 646 24.60 0.68 -23.94
CA ASP A 646 26.07 0.72 -24.00
C ASP A 646 26.58 1.92 -24.84
N ALA A 647 25.69 2.90 -25.11
CA ALA A 647 25.99 4.00 -26.03
C ALA A 647 27.04 4.97 -25.48
N SER A 648 27.13 5.11 -24.15
CA SER A 648 28.10 5.96 -23.49
C SER A 648 29.16 5.13 -22.75
N VAL A 649 30.37 5.69 -22.65
CA VAL A 649 31.46 5.12 -21.84
C VAL A 649 31.91 6.15 -20.82
N PRO A 650 32.40 5.73 -19.64
CA PRO A 650 32.84 6.66 -18.62
C PRO A 650 34.07 7.47 -19.09
N SER A 651 34.16 8.73 -18.64
CA SER A 651 35.21 9.67 -19.01
C SER A 651 35.75 10.40 -17.79
N ALA A 652 37.08 10.53 -17.71
CA ALA A 652 37.81 11.25 -16.67
C ALA A 652 37.44 12.74 -16.54
N THR A 653 36.74 13.33 -17.50
CA THR A 653 36.25 14.72 -17.45
C THR A 653 34.76 14.83 -17.17
N TRP A 654 34.10 13.74 -16.76
CA TRP A 654 32.65 13.72 -16.63
C TRP A 654 32.15 14.45 -15.39
N TRP A 655 32.69 14.12 -14.22
CA TRP A 655 32.25 14.65 -12.94
C TRP A 655 33.42 15.29 -12.18
N SER A 656 33.10 16.08 -11.14
CA SER A 656 34.06 16.98 -10.50
C SER A 656 34.97 16.31 -9.46
N GLY A 657 34.62 15.12 -8.96
CA GLY A 657 35.35 14.44 -7.89
C GLY A 657 34.85 14.78 -6.49
N LEU A 658 35.64 14.38 -5.49
CA LEU A 658 35.41 14.65 -4.08
C LEU A 658 36.23 15.85 -3.62
N LEU A 659 35.58 16.88 -3.08
CA LEU A 659 36.25 18.07 -2.57
C LEU A 659 35.99 18.24 -1.06
N VAL A 660 37.03 18.10 -0.25
CA VAL A 660 37.00 18.34 1.19
C VAL A 660 37.62 19.71 1.48
N ARG A 661 36.84 20.65 2.03
CA ARG A 661 37.24 22.06 2.20
C ARG A 661 37.32 22.46 3.66
N ASP A 662 38.00 23.58 3.92
CA ASP A 662 37.93 24.31 5.18
C ASP A 662 38.11 23.40 6.41
N GLY A 663 37.11 23.32 7.30
CA GLY A 663 37.10 22.43 8.48
C GLY A 663 36.55 21.03 8.23
N GLY A 664 36.23 20.67 6.99
CA GLY A 664 35.61 19.41 6.63
C GLY A 664 36.51 18.20 6.80
N ASN A 665 35.93 17.10 7.26
CA ASN A 665 36.60 15.84 7.57
C ASN A 665 36.14 14.75 6.59
N ALA A 666 37.04 13.88 6.15
CA ALA A 666 36.68 12.71 5.34
C ALA A 666 37.43 11.46 5.78
N THR A 667 36.67 10.42 6.11
CA THR A 667 37.17 9.05 6.32
C THR A 667 36.73 8.20 5.15
N VAL A 668 37.67 7.80 4.30
CA VAL A 668 37.41 7.05 3.06
C VAL A 668 38.27 5.79 3.08
N GLU A 669 37.63 4.64 3.24
CA GLU A 669 38.31 3.35 3.40
C GLU A 669 37.71 2.28 2.49
N HIS A 670 38.55 1.49 1.83
CA HIS A 670 38.13 0.49 0.84
C HIS A 670 37.18 1.06 -0.24
N CYS A 671 37.51 2.25 -0.73
CA CYS A 671 36.74 2.92 -1.77
C CYS A 671 37.43 2.87 -3.12
N ARG A 672 36.62 2.95 -4.18
CA ARG A 672 37.04 3.05 -5.57
C ARG A 672 36.52 4.37 -6.14
N ILE A 673 37.40 5.24 -6.62
CA ILE A 673 37.04 6.56 -7.15
C ILE A 673 37.57 6.67 -8.57
N HIS A 674 36.67 6.76 -9.55
CA HIS A 674 37.02 6.68 -10.95
C HIS A 674 36.42 7.80 -11.80
N TYR A 675 37.07 8.09 -12.92
CA TYR A 675 36.53 8.91 -14.02
C TYR A 675 36.14 10.34 -13.61
N ALA A 676 36.89 10.96 -12.70
CA ALA A 676 36.65 12.32 -12.20
C ALA A 676 37.72 13.31 -12.66
N GLY A 677 37.43 14.62 -12.59
CA GLY A 677 38.43 15.67 -12.84
C GLY A 677 37.97 16.84 -13.72
N TYR A 678 36.66 17.04 -13.93
CA TYR A 678 36.15 18.13 -14.78
C TYR A 678 36.52 19.54 -14.30
N PHE A 679 36.38 19.81 -13.00
CA PHE A 679 36.61 21.15 -12.42
C PHE A 679 37.75 21.16 -11.39
N GLU A 680 37.77 20.19 -10.48
CA GLU A 680 38.80 20.16 -9.44
C GLU A 680 40.17 19.66 -9.93
N GLN A 681 40.22 19.16 -11.17
CA GLN A 681 41.38 18.50 -11.78
C GLN A 681 41.97 17.44 -10.83
N SER A 682 41.09 16.71 -10.15
CA SER A 682 41.47 15.67 -9.21
C SER A 682 40.32 14.72 -8.91
N GLY A 683 40.66 13.52 -8.45
CA GLY A 683 39.69 12.54 -7.94
C GLY A 683 39.25 12.90 -6.54
N VAL A 684 40.22 13.17 -5.66
CA VAL A 684 40.02 13.67 -4.31
C VAL A 684 40.88 14.90 -4.09
N LYS A 685 40.28 15.97 -3.57
CA LYS A 685 40.98 17.20 -3.23
C LYS A 685 40.74 17.61 -1.79
N LYS A 686 41.82 17.90 -1.07
CA LYS A 686 41.77 18.39 0.31
C LYS A 686 42.36 19.80 0.41
N ARG A 687 41.59 20.69 1.04
CA ARG A 687 41.99 22.05 1.42
C ARG A 687 41.67 22.33 2.89
N GLY A 688 42.39 23.25 3.52
CA GLY A 688 42.06 23.75 4.86
C GLY A 688 42.41 22.79 6.02
N GLY A 689 41.86 23.07 7.19
CA GLY A 689 42.27 22.49 8.47
C GLY A 689 41.57 21.22 8.95
N GLY A 690 40.51 20.74 8.28
CA GLY A 690 39.89 19.45 8.65
C GLY A 690 40.75 18.23 8.26
N ASP A 691 40.39 17.05 8.73
CA ASP A 691 41.18 15.82 8.58
C ASP A 691 40.82 15.04 7.30
N ILE A 692 41.77 14.30 6.75
CA ILE A 692 41.53 13.32 5.69
C ILE A 692 42.25 12.01 5.99
N SER A 693 41.48 10.91 5.99
CA SER A 693 42.00 9.55 6.03
C SER A 693 41.58 8.83 4.76
N LEU A 694 42.56 8.42 3.94
CA LEU A 694 42.36 7.56 2.77
C LEU A 694 43.10 6.23 3.02
N ARG A 695 42.35 5.13 3.10
CA ARG A 695 42.90 3.81 3.43
C ARG A 695 42.43 2.73 2.48
N ASN A 696 43.34 1.94 1.91
CA ASN A 696 43.00 0.82 1.03
C ASN A 696 42.11 1.22 -0.18
N CYS A 697 42.23 2.46 -0.64
CA CYS A 697 41.42 3.00 -1.74
C CYS A 697 42.12 2.86 -3.08
N THR A 698 41.34 2.71 -4.16
CA THR A 698 41.82 2.82 -5.54
C THR A 698 41.26 4.10 -6.14
N ILE A 699 42.12 4.99 -6.63
CA ILE A 699 41.75 6.20 -7.33
C ILE A 699 42.37 6.12 -8.72
N SER A 700 41.54 6.09 -9.76
CA SER A 700 42.07 5.91 -11.12
C SER A 700 41.28 6.56 -12.23
N ASN A 701 41.89 6.67 -13.41
CA ASN A 701 41.28 7.30 -14.59
C ASN A 701 40.84 8.73 -14.29
N ILE A 702 41.74 9.54 -13.71
CA ILE A 702 41.45 10.90 -13.28
C ILE A 702 42.06 11.90 -14.26
N ASN A 703 41.29 12.92 -14.64
CA ASN A 703 41.81 14.06 -15.37
C ASN A 703 42.40 15.05 -14.36
N GLY A 704 43.73 15.02 -14.20
CA GLY A 704 44.46 15.68 -13.13
C GLY A 704 44.93 14.71 -12.04
N SER A 705 45.05 15.18 -10.80
CA SER A 705 45.71 14.41 -9.75
C SER A 705 44.77 13.42 -9.05
N GLY A 706 45.18 12.17 -8.81
CA GLY A 706 44.39 11.21 -8.04
C GLY A 706 44.01 11.78 -6.66
N LEU A 707 45.00 12.19 -5.89
CA LEU A 707 44.85 13.01 -4.67
C LEU A 707 45.56 14.35 -4.81
N PHE A 708 44.85 15.44 -4.58
CA PHE A 708 45.41 16.79 -4.53
C PHE A 708 45.29 17.40 -3.12
N LEU A 709 46.43 17.52 -2.44
CA LEU A 709 46.58 18.23 -1.17
C LEU A 709 47.01 19.67 -1.43
N ASP A 710 46.09 20.63 -1.23
CA ASP A 710 46.26 22.04 -1.59
C ASP A 710 46.03 22.94 -0.38
N GLY A 711 47.10 23.30 0.34
CA GLY A 711 46.98 24.09 1.57
C GLY A 711 46.29 23.33 2.71
N ALA A 712 46.40 22.00 2.74
CA ALA A 712 45.84 21.17 3.80
C ALA A 712 46.69 21.26 5.09
N THR A 713 46.05 21.42 6.24
CA THR A 713 46.72 21.58 7.55
C THR A 713 46.15 20.71 8.68
N GLY A 714 45.14 19.89 8.40
CA GLY A 714 44.62 18.90 9.35
C GLY A 714 45.42 17.60 9.34
N LEU A 715 44.97 16.59 10.05
CA LEU A 715 45.56 15.26 9.98
C LEU A 715 45.39 14.69 8.56
N ILE A 716 46.50 14.23 7.98
CA ILE A 716 46.55 13.63 6.64
C ILE A 716 47.09 12.22 6.81
N ASP A 717 46.24 11.23 6.55
CA ASP A 717 46.54 9.82 6.77
C ASP A 717 46.25 9.02 5.50
N ILE A 718 47.29 8.73 4.72
CA ILE A 718 47.19 8.10 3.41
C ILE A 718 47.93 6.76 3.46
N VAL A 719 47.18 5.66 3.40
CA VAL A 719 47.71 4.32 3.65
C VAL A 719 47.17 3.32 2.63
N ARG A 720 48.07 2.61 1.94
CA ARG A 720 47.71 1.53 0.99
C ARG A 720 46.76 1.97 -0.12
N CYS A 721 46.88 3.22 -0.55
CA CYS A 721 46.11 3.72 -1.67
C CYS A 721 46.81 3.41 -2.99
N GLN A 722 46.01 3.10 -4.00
CA GLN A 722 46.46 2.92 -5.38
C GLN A 722 46.03 4.13 -6.20
N PHE A 723 46.99 4.76 -6.86
CA PHE A 723 46.79 5.92 -7.74
C PHE A 723 47.26 5.54 -9.14
N THR A 724 46.31 5.26 -10.03
CA THR A 724 46.62 4.70 -11.35
C THR A 724 45.96 5.48 -12.48
N ASP A 725 46.60 5.57 -13.64
CA ASP A 725 46.05 6.25 -14.82
C ASP A 725 45.51 7.68 -14.53
N CYS A 726 46.27 8.46 -13.74
CA CYS A 726 46.00 9.88 -13.49
C CYS A 726 47.07 10.77 -14.16
N ASP A 727 46.94 12.10 -14.13
CA ASP A 727 48.06 12.96 -14.51
C ASP A 727 49.16 12.89 -13.45
N GLU A 728 48.80 13.21 -12.21
CA GLU A 728 49.61 12.91 -11.04
C GLU A 728 48.92 11.88 -10.14
N GLY A 729 49.66 10.93 -9.56
CA GLY A 729 49.08 10.05 -8.54
C GLY A 729 48.70 10.85 -7.29
N VAL A 730 49.67 11.57 -6.72
CA VAL A 730 49.47 12.51 -5.60
C VAL A 730 50.17 13.84 -5.90
N PHE A 731 49.45 14.96 -5.76
CA PHE A 731 50.00 16.31 -5.85
C PHE A 731 49.91 17.03 -4.50
N LEU A 732 51.04 17.52 -4.01
CA LEU A 732 51.14 18.35 -2.81
C LEU A 732 51.57 19.78 -3.16
N ARG A 733 50.76 20.75 -2.72
CA ARG A 733 51.00 22.19 -2.89
C ARG A 733 50.60 22.96 -1.64
N SER A 734 51.48 23.86 -1.21
CA SER A 734 51.28 24.71 -0.02
C SER A 734 50.97 23.93 1.28
N VAL A 735 51.46 22.69 1.40
CA VAL A 735 51.29 21.84 2.60
C VAL A 735 52.51 22.06 3.52
N ALA A 736 52.27 22.57 4.72
CA ALA A 736 53.33 22.96 5.64
C ALA A 736 53.85 21.80 6.53
N GLN A 737 53.02 20.78 6.74
CA GLN A 737 53.36 19.59 7.53
C GLN A 737 54.02 18.51 6.67
N GLU A 738 54.77 17.62 7.30
CA GLU A 738 55.22 16.38 6.65
C GLU A 738 54.03 15.48 6.35
N VAL A 739 54.02 14.90 5.15
CA VAL A 739 53.00 13.95 4.71
C VAL A 739 53.67 12.62 4.43
N ALA A 740 53.13 11.55 4.99
CA ALA A 740 53.54 10.18 4.72
C ALA A 740 52.50 9.50 3.82
N LEU A 741 52.97 8.90 2.74
CA LEU A 741 52.21 8.11 1.77
C LEU A 741 52.60 6.65 1.98
N VAL A 742 51.93 5.99 2.92
CA VAL A 742 52.39 4.72 3.48
C VAL A 742 51.93 3.55 2.63
N SER A 743 52.89 2.80 2.07
CA SER A 743 52.60 1.57 1.30
C SER A 743 51.69 1.79 0.08
N CYS A 744 51.81 2.94 -0.58
CA CYS A 744 50.99 3.28 -1.74
C CYS A 744 51.47 2.59 -3.03
N HIS A 745 50.63 2.62 -4.05
CA HIS A 745 50.89 2.10 -5.40
C HIS A 745 50.67 3.21 -6.41
N TYR A 746 51.65 3.47 -7.26
CA TYR A 746 51.60 4.43 -8.36
C TYR A 746 51.90 3.70 -9.66
N GLU A 747 51.00 3.76 -10.64
CA GLU A 747 51.23 3.10 -11.93
C GLU A 747 50.47 3.78 -13.06
N GLY A 748 51.14 4.03 -14.18
CA GLY A 748 50.50 4.57 -15.39
C GLY A 748 50.17 6.05 -15.31
N ASN A 749 50.71 6.79 -14.32
CA ASN A 749 50.46 8.22 -14.20
C ASN A 749 51.24 9.02 -15.27
N SER A 750 50.56 9.93 -15.96
CA SER A 750 51.08 10.56 -17.19
C SER A 750 52.19 11.59 -16.95
N ALA A 751 52.23 12.20 -15.76
CA ALA A 751 53.21 13.21 -15.37
C ALA A 751 54.08 12.79 -14.17
N TYR A 752 53.49 12.45 -13.03
CA TYR A 752 54.20 12.07 -11.80
C TYR A 752 53.41 11.04 -10.99
N GLY A 753 54.09 10.06 -10.38
CA GLY A 753 53.48 9.27 -9.30
C GLY A 753 53.24 10.15 -8.07
N VAL A 754 54.26 10.93 -7.67
CA VAL A 754 54.16 11.94 -6.61
C VAL A 754 54.84 13.24 -7.04
N LEU A 755 54.06 14.32 -7.06
CA LEU A 755 54.51 15.69 -7.29
C LEU A 755 54.43 16.48 -5.97
N ASN A 756 55.58 16.84 -5.40
CA ASN A 756 55.68 17.71 -4.24
C ASN A 756 56.28 19.06 -4.65
N THR A 757 55.50 20.13 -4.58
CA THR A 757 55.96 21.50 -4.86
C THR A 757 56.29 22.30 -3.59
N ASN A 758 56.20 21.66 -2.42
CA ASN A 758 56.57 22.26 -1.15
C ASN A 758 58.09 22.22 -0.95
N SER A 759 58.57 23.04 -0.01
CA SER A 759 59.97 23.02 0.41
C SER A 759 60.30 21.87 1.38
N GLY A 760 59.30 21.33 2.08
CA GLY A 760 59.45 20.17 2.98
C GLY A 760 59.35 18.86 2.22
N GLU A 761 60.02 17.82 2.73
CA GLU A 761 60.00 16.48 2.12
C GLU A 761 58.67 15.75 2.39
N THR A 762 58.23 14.95 1.41
CA THR A 762 57.10 14.02 1.53
C THR A 762 57.65 12.60 1.57
N ASP A 763 57.24 11.80 2.55
CA ASP A 763 57.68 10.41 2.66
C ASP A 763 56.78 9.48 1.84
N ALA A 764 57.27 9.07 0.68
CA ALA A 764 56.62 8.09 -0.19
C ALA A 764 57.44 6.79 -0.31
N ARG A 765 58.37 6.57 0.62
CA ARG A 765 59.09 5.30 0.70
C ARG A 765 58.09 4.18 0.98
N SER A 766 58.48 2.93 0.81
CA SER A 766 57.56 1.78 0.93
C SER A 766 56.53 1.65 -0.18
N SER A 767 56.61 2.46 -1.22
CA SER A 767 55.61 2.45 -2.28
C SER A 767 56.06 1.58 -3.45
N TRP A 768 55.08 1.04 -4.18
CA TRP A 768 55.28 0.48 -5.51
C TRP A 768 55.09 1.57 -6.56
N TRP A 769 55.96 1.62 -7.56
CA TRP A 769 55.99 2.70 -8.55
C TRP A 769 55.69 2.21 -9.97
N GLY A 770 55.00 1.08 -10.11
CA GLY A 770 54.68 0.46 -11.40
C GLY A 770 55.77 -0.49 -11.89
N GLU A 771 57.01 -0.29 -11.45
CA GLU A 771 58.18 -1.05 -11.89
C GLU A 771 59.17 -1.36 -10.74
N ALA A 772 59.86 -2.50 -10.85
CA ALA A 772 60.79 -2.97 -9.81
C ALA A 772 62.03 -2.08 -9.66
N SER A 773 62.45 -1.44 -10.76
CA SER A 773 63.55 -0.45 -10.73
C SER A 773 63.18 0.85 -10.00
N GLY A 774 61.93 1.01 -9.56
CA GLY A 774 61.47 2.16 -8.79
C GLY A 774 61.14 3.38 -9.65
N PRO A 775 60.86 4.52 -9.00
CA PRO A 775 60.42 5.71 -9.71
C PRO A 775 61.56 6.37 -10.46
N TYR A 776 61.26 6.96 -11.61
CA TYR A 776 62.24 7.80 -12.31
C TYR A 776 62.50 9.11 -11.54
N HIS A 777 63.77 9.39 -11.24
CA HIS A 777 64.24 10.69 -10.76
C HIS A 777 65.57 11.05 -11.45
N PRO A 778 65.72 12.23 -12.07
CA PRO A 778 66.87 12.55 -12.93
C PRO A 778 68.23 12.45 -12.23
N GLU A 779 68.31 12.82 -10.94
CA GLU A 779 69.57 12.75 -10.17
C GLU A 779 69.68 11.55 -9.22
N LYS A 780 68.58 11.16 -8.56
CA LYS A 780 68.57 10.15 -7.49
C LYS A 780 68.26 8.72 -7.98
N ASN A 781 67.62 8.54 -9.13
CA ASN A 781 67.33 7.22 -9.73
C ASN A 781 67.08 7.33 -11.25
N ALA A 782 68.12 7.66 -12.02
CA ALA A 782 67.99 7.98 -13.45
C ALA A 782 67.60 6.77 -14.34
N GLU A 783 67.81 5.55 -13.86
CA GLU A 783 67.47 4.29 -14.55
C GLU A 783 66.12 3.70 -14.10
N GLY A 784 65.42 4.37 -13.18
CA GLY A 784 64.07 3.97 -12.76
C GLY A 784 63.09 4.04 -13.94
N LEU A 785 62.30 2.99 -14.14
CA LEU A 785 61.30 2.89 -15.22
C LEU A 785 59.87 3.12 -14.72
N GLY A 786 59.69 3.23 -13.41
CA GLY A 786 58.40 3.50 -12.80
C GLY A 786 58.00 4.97 -12.84
N ASP A 787 56.81 5.25 -12.34
CA ASP A 787 56.21 6.57 -12.32
C ASP A 787 57.14 7.63 -11.73
N ARG A 788 57.22 8.79 -12.39
CA ARG A 788 58.16 9.85 -12.05
C ARG A 788 57.89 10.48 -10.69
N VAL A 789 58.93 10.87 -9.98
CA VAL A 789 58.85 11.71 -8.76
C VAL A 789 59.49 13.07 -8.95
N SER A 790 59.01 14.08 -8.21
CA SER A 790 59.65 15.39 -8.13
C SER A 790 60.79 15.43 -7.11
N ASP A 791 61.48 16.57 -7.06
CA ASP A 791 62.33 16.91 -5.91
C ASP A 791 61.49 16.94 -4.62
N ASN A 792 62.14 16.80 -3.45
CA ASN A 792 61.53 16.74 -2.12
C ASN A 792 60.53 15.58 -1.91
N VAL A 793 60.67 14.49 -2.65
CA VAL A 793 60.00 13.21 -2.36
C VAL A 793 61.04 12.20 -1.90
N LEU A 794 60.84 11.62 -0.72
CA LEU A 794 61.60 10.47 -0.25
C LEU A 794 60.93 9.23 -0.81
N PHE A 795 61.64 8.49 -1.65
CA PHE A 795 61.12 7.28 -2.29
C PHE A 795 62.02 6.06 -2.09
N GLU A 796 63.23 6.24 -1.57
CA GLU A 796 64.15 5.15 -1.25
C GLU A 796 64.16 4.83 0.25
N PRO A 797 64.01 3.56 0.66
CA PRO A 797 63.75 2.40 -0.21
C PRO A 797 62.31 2.34 -0.77
N TRP A 798 62.17 1.79 -1.98
CA TRP A 798 60.89 1.47 -2.63
C TRP A 798 60.65 -0.03 -2.69
N ARG A 799 59.40 -0.43 -2.95
CA ARG A 799 59.03 -1.84 -3.08
C ARG A 799 59.45 -2.39 -4.43
N GLN A 800 59.93 -3.64 -4.43
CA GLN A 800 60.40 -4.35 -5.63
C GLN A 800 59.31 -5.20 -6.30
N THR A 801 58.12 -5.27 -5.70
CA THR A 801 56.96 -6.01 -6.22
C THR A 801 55.66 -5.25 -5.95
N PRO A 802 54.62 -5.42 -6.79
CA PRO A 802 53.32 -4.76 -6.62
C PRO A 802 52.51 -5.29 -5.43
N GLY A 803 52.65 -6.57 -5.07
CA GLY A 803 51.82 -7.24 -4.05
C GLY A 803 52.14 -6.82 -2.60
N ILE A 804 51.16 -6.24 -1.92
CA ILE A 804 51.25 -5.96 -0.47
C ILE A 804 50.98 -7.29 0.23
N LEU A 805 51.98 -7.83 0.93
CA LEU A 805 51.70 -8.93 1.84
C LEU A 805 50.81 -8.44 2.98
N ASP A 806 49.95 -9.30 3.53
CA ASP A 806 49.03 -9.02 4.62
C ASP A 806 49.19 -10.06 5.73
N ILE A 807 49.09 -9.61 6.99
CA ILE A 807 48.90 -10.49 8.14
C ILE A 807 47.43 -10.89 8.14
N LEU A 808 47.13 -12.13 7.72
CA LEU A 808 45.76 -12.64 7.63
C LEU A 808 45.18 -12.97 9.02
N SER A 809 46.03 -13.47 9.92
CA SER A 809 45.68 -13.77 11.31
C SER A 809 46.86 -13.38 12.21
N PRO A 810 46.63 -12.77 13.40
CA PRO A 810 45.34 -12.28 13.88
C PRO A 810 44.80 -11.17 12.97
N THR A 811 43.48 -11.11 12.83
CA THR A 811 42.80 -10.17 11.90
C THR A 811 42.96 -8.70 12.32
N ARG A 812 43.43 -8.45 13.55
CA ARG A 812 43.55 -7.11 14.14
C ARG A 812 44.64 -7.03 15.19
N SER A 813 45.02 -5.80 15.53
CA SER A 813 45.88 -5.45 16.66
C SER A 813 45.06 -5.44 17.97
N GLY A 814 45.72 -5.50 19.11
CA GLY A 814 45.08 -5.26 20.40
C GLY A 814 45.85 -5.82 21.59
N SER A 815 45.21 -5.82 22.75
CA SER A 815 45.85 -6.19 24.01
C SER A 815 45.55 -7.65 24.37
N ILE A 816 46.60 -8.40 24.73
CA ILE A 816 46.52 -9.80 25.18
C ILE A 816 47.22 -9.96 26.53
N VAL A 817 46.95 -11.05 27.25
CA VAL A 817 47.58 -11.30 28.55
C VAL A 817 48.87 -12.10 28.38
N ALA A 818 49.90 -11.80 29.18
CA ALA A 818 51.14 -12.56 29.18
C ALA A 818 50.89 -14.06 29.41
N GLY A 819 51.35 -14.89 28.47
CA GLY A 819 51.07 -16.33 28.41
C GLY A 819 50.09 -16.72 27.31
N ASP A 820 49.39 -15.75 26.70
CA ASP A 820 48.47 -16.01 25.60
C ASP A 820 49.19 -16.43 24.32
N THR A 821 48.46 -17.18 23.51
CA THR A 821 48.92 -17.71 22.23
C THR A 821 48.01 -17.19 21.12
N LEU A 822 48.60 -16.69 20.03
CA LEU A 822 47.91 -16.25 18.83
C LEU A 822 48.32 -17.08 17.62
N ARG A 823 47.46 -17.12 16.61
CA ARG A 823 47.72 -17.78 15.33
C ARG A 823 48.18 -16.73 14.33
N PHE A 824 49.29 -17.01 13.64
CA PHE A 824 49.84 -16.14 12.62
C PHE A 824 49.79 -16.78 11.24
N LEU A 825 49.05 -16.12 10.35
CA LEU A 825 48.87 -16.51 8.94
C LEU A 825 49.22 -15.31 8.06
N GLY A 826 49.93 -15.58 6.97
CA GLY A 826 50.37 -14.55 6.02
C GLY A 826 49.72 -14.72 4.66
N SER A 827 49.50 -13.63 3.93
CA SER A 827 49.04 -13.70 2.55
C SER A 827 50.10 -14.37 1.66
N PRO A 828 49.71 -15.03 0.55
CA PRO A 828 50.67 -15.67 -0.35
C PRO A 828 51.48 -14.63 -1.14
N LEU A 829 52.60 -15.07 -1.73
CA LEU A 829 53.41 -14.25 -2.62
C LEU A 829 52.96 -14.51 -4.07
N ASP A 830 52.92 -13.45 -4.87
CA ASP A 830 52.61 -13.56 -6.32
C ASP A 830 53.82 -14.01 -7.15
N SER A 831 55.04 -13.89 -6.61
CA SER A 831 56.29 -14.25 -7.30
C SER A 831 56.99 -15.46 -6.66
N PRO A 832 57.35 -16.50 -7.44
CA PRO A 832 58.05 -17.69 -6.93
C PRO A 832 59.53 -17.43 -6.58
N LEU A 833 60.08 -16.26 -6.90
CA LEU A 833 61.47 -15.87 -6.62
C LEU A 833 61.62 -15.08 -5.30
N ALA A 834 60.52 -14.77 -4.62
CA ALA A 834 60.49 -14.08 -3.34
C ALA A 834 60.22 -15.06 -2.18
N GLY A 835 60.67 -14.72 -0.96
CA GLY A 835 60.42 -15.50 0.26
C GLY A 835 59.66 -14.70 1.32
N TYR A 836 59.32 -15.31 2.47
CA TYR A 836 58.59 -14.66 3.57
C TYR A 836 59.53 -14.22 4.69
N SER A 837 59.16 -13.15 5.42
CA SER A 837 59.84 -12.74 6.65
C SER A 837 58.84 -12.30 7.71
N TRP A 838 58.84 -12.98 8.85
CA TRP A 838 58.17 -12.59 10.09
C TRP A 838 59.17 -12.14 11.13
N ASN A 839 58.87 -11.08 11.86
CA ASN A 839 59.56 -10.67 13.08
C ASN A 839 58.49 -10.41 14.15
N PHE A 840 58.52 -11.14 15.26
CA PHE A 840 57.47 -11.06 16.28
C PHE A 840 57.70 -9.93 17.31
N GLY A 841 58.73 -9.12 17.14
CA GLY A 841 59.04 -7.98 18.01
C GLY A 841 59.75 -8.37 19.32
N ASP A 842 59.87 -9.65 19.63
CA ASP A 842 60.51 -10.17 20.85
C ASP A 842 61.86 -10.88 20.59
N GLY A 843 62.40 -10.68 19.38
CA GLY A 843 63.64 -11.30 18.90
C GLY A 843 63.45 -12.61 18.14
N ARG A 844 62.24 -13.18 18.11
CA ARG A 844 61.92 -14.35 17.26
C ARG A 844 61.56 -13.92 15.83
N THR A 845 61.94 -14.74 14.85
CA THR A 845 61.62 -14.54 13.42
C THR A 845 61.18 -15.84 12.75
N SER A 846 60.54 -15.76 11.57
CA SER A 846 60.19 -16.93 10.75
C SER A 846 60.21 -16.60 9.26
N ASN A 847 60.71 -17.53 8.43
CA ASN A 847 60.69 -17.40 6.96
C ASN A 847 59.59 -18.26 6.30
N THR A 848 58.66 -18.79 7.10
CA THR A 848 57.51 -19.56 6.61
C THR A 848 56.31 -18.64 6.47
N ARG A 849 55.55 -18.76 5.39
CA ARG A 849 54.29 -18.00 5.18
C ARG A 849 53.40 -18.01 6.42
N ASN A 850 53.15 -19.21 6.93
CA ASN A 850 52.28 -19.48 8.07
C ASN A 850 53.13 -20.05 9.23
N PRO A 851 53.67 -19.22 10.12
CA PRO A 851 54.48 -19.67 11.26
C PRO A 851 53.67 -20.45 12.31
N GLY A 852 52.34 -20.39 12.27
CA GLY A 852 51.47 -21.17 13.14
C GLY A 852 51.17 -20.45 14.46
N LEU A 853 51.25 -21.16 15.59
CA LEU A 853 50.93 -20.62 16.91
C LEU A 853 52.16 -19.99 17.58
N VAL A 854 52.01 -18.78 18.10
CA VAL A 854 53.07 -18.05 18.80
C VAL A 854 52.55 -17.57 20.15
N THR A 855 53.23 -17.99 21.22
CA THR A 855 52.93 -17.58 22.61
C THR A 855 53.76 -16.36 22.98
N PHE A 856 53.15 -15.36 23.62
CA PHE A 856 53.81 -14.15 24.13
C PHE A 856 53.84 -14.15 25.66
N SER A 857 55.01 -14.45 26.24
CA SER A 857 55.15 -14.61 27.71
C SER A 857 55.70 -13.38 28.43
N ALA A 858 56.33 -12.45 27.72
CA ALA A 858 56.89 -11.23 28.28
C ALA A 858 55.90 -10.07 28.12
N THR A 859 55.76 -9.24 29.15
CA THR A 859 54.95 -8.03 29.06
C THR A 859 55.64 -6.95 28.25
N GLY A 860 54.88 -6.16 27.50
CA GLY A 860 55.40 -5.06 26.69
C GLY A 860 54.63 -4.89 25.40
N ASN A 861 55.07 -3.94 24.58
CA ASN A 861 54.51 -3.69 23.25
C ASN A 861 55.38 -4.38 22.21
N PHE A 862 54.76 -5.22 21.39
CA PHE A 862 55.43 -5.98 20.34
C PHE A 862 54.85 -5.62 18.98
N GLN A 863 55.75 -5.21 18.07
CA GLN A 863 55.42 -5.02 16.67
C GLN A 863 55.67 -6.32 15.91
N VAL A 864 54.60 -7.05 15.61
CA VAL A 864 54.69 -8.23 14.74
C VAL A 864 54.70 -7.76 13.30
N GLN A 865 55.79 -8.06 12.59
CA GLN A 865 56.07 -7.62 11.24
C GLN A 865 55.98 -8.79 10.25
N TYR A 866 55.35 -8.59 9.09
CA TYR A 866 55.30 -9.54 7.97
C TYR A 866 55.68 -8.86 6.65
N ALA A 867 56.74 -9.33 6.00
CA ALA A 867 57.31 -8.74 4.79
C ALA A 867 57.66 -9.80 3.72
N VAL A 868 57.70 -9.32 2.47
CA VAL A 868 58.30 -10.04 1.35
C VAL A 868 59.82 -10.05 1.55
N THR A 869 60.54 -11.05 1.06
CA THR A 869 61.99 -10.99 0.94
C THR A 869 62.38 -11.09 -0.53
N ASN A 870 63.29 -10.24 -0.98
CA ASN A 870 63.93 -10.33 -2.29
C ASN A 870 65.39 -10.71 -2.10
N ALA A 871 65.85 -11.80 -2.72
CA ALA A 871 67.19 -12.35 -2.53
C ALA A 871 67.60 -12.52 -1.04
N GLY A 872 66.64 -12.82 -0.16
CA GLY A 872 66.86 -13.00 1.29
C GLY A 872 66.88 -11.71 2.12
N VAL A 873 66.70 -10.54 1.50
CA VAL A 873 66.56 -9.26 2.20
C VAL A 873 65.07 -8.94 2.39
N PRO A 874 64.57 -8.83 3.63
CA PRO A 874 63.19 -8.41 3.90
C PRO A 874 62.90 -7.03 3.32
N ASP A 875 61.71 -6.87 2.77
CA ASP A 875 61.14 -5.59 2.40
C ASP A 875 61.21 -4.67 3.64
N PRO A 876 61.78 -3.47 3.51
CA PRO A 876 61.97 -2.57 4.65
C PRO A 876 60.64 -2.10 5.26
N TYR A 877 59.50 -2.42 4.64
CA TYR A 877 58.18 -1.97 5.05
C TYR A 877 57.19 -3.12 5.21
N PRO A 878 57.32 -3.88 6.31
CA PRO A 878 56.42 -4.97 6.62
C PRO A 878 55.03 -4.47 6.98
N GLN A 879 54.04 -5.36 6.84
CA GLN A 879 52.79 -5.27 7.59
C GLN A 879 53.05 -5.36 9.07
N ILE A 880 52.32 -4.60 9.87
CA ILE A 880 52.46 -4.60 11.31
C ILE A 880 51.14 -5.01 11.99
N ARG A 881 51.26 -5.85 13.02
CA ARG A 881 50.25 -6.01 14.08
C ARG A 881 50.86 -5.54 15.39
N GLU A 882 50.16 -4.62 16.04
CA GLU A 882 50.55 -4.09 17.34
C GLU A 882 49.93 -4.96 18.43
N LEU A 883 50.77 -5.54 19.28
CA LEU A 883 50.34 -6.36 20.40
C LEU A 883 50.82 -5.75 21.71
N GLU A 884 49.89 -5.29 22.53
CA GLU A 884 50.16 -4.95 23.93
C GLU A 884 49.99 -6.20 24.78
N VAL A 885 51.10 -6.72 25.32
CA VAL A 885 51.05 -7.88 26.23
C VAL A 885 51.05 -7.36 27.66
N VAL A 886 49.89 -7.43 28.30
CA VAL A 886 49.70 -6.96 29.67
C VAL A 886 50.10 -8.04 30.69
N ALA A 887 50.39 -7.62 31.93
CA ALA A 887 50.78 -8.55 32.98
C ALA A 887 49.64 -9.53 33.32
N ASN A 888 49.98 -10.81 33.42
CA ASN A 888 49.10 -11.82 33.97
C ASN A 888 49.12 -11.74 35.51
N GLY A 889 48.29 -10.86 36.06
CA GLY A 889 48.12 -10.69 37.52
C GLY A 889 47.29 -11.78 38.19
N GLY A 890 46.83 -12.79 37.46
CA GLY A 890 45.91 -13.83 37.94
C GLY A 890 44.46 -13.35 38.11
N SER A 891 44.11 -12.17 37.59
CA SER A 891 42.80 -11.52 37.79
C SER A 891 42.19 -10.98 36.49
N HIS A 892 42.12 -11.82 35.45
CA HIS A 892 41.49 -11.49 34.16
C HIS A 892 40.32 -12.46 33.87
N PRO A 893 39.26 -12.03 33.16
CA PRO A 893 38.25 -12.93 32.62
C PRO A 893 38.82 -13.80 31.49
N ASP A 894 38.08 -14.82 31.05
CA ASP A 894 38.42 -15.71 29.91
C ASP A 894 37.12 -16.11 29.21
N LEU A 895 36.70 -15.35 28.20
CA LEU A 895 35.54 -15.63 27.38
C LEU A 895 35.88 -16.73 26.38
N SER A 896 35.10 -17.79 26.42
CA SER A 896 35.26 -18.91 25.50
C SER A 896 33.93 -19.26 24.85
N VAL A 897 33.95 -19.52 23.55
CA VAL A 897 32.78 -20.05 22.86
C VAL A 897 32.72 -21.55 23.10
N THR A 898 31.77 -21.98 23.92
CA THR A 898 31.63 -23.39 24.30
C THR A 898 30.71 -24.17 23.38
N SER A 899 29.70 -23.51 22.80
CA SER A 899 28.75 -24.11 21.85
C SER A 899 28.50 -23.17 20.68
N LEU A 900 28.49 -23.74 19.48
CA LEU A 900 28.01 -23.13 18.24
C LEU A 900 27.14 -24.18 17.55
N VAL A 901 25.85 -23.90 17.44
CA VAL A 901 24.85 -24.80 16.87
C VAL A 901 24.49 -24.28 15.48
N VAL A 902 24.86 -25.06 14.47
CA VAL A 902 24.57 -24.77 13.06
C VAL A 902 24.06 -26.05 12.38
N PRO A 903 23.21 -25.94 11.34
CA PRO A 903 22.84 -27.08 10.52
C PRO A 903 24.08 -27.73 9.89
N SER A 904 24.09 -29.06 9.77
CA SER A 904 25.21 -29.80 9.13
C SER A 904 25.33 -29.55 7.63
N SER A 905 24.27 -29.02 7.00
CA SER A 905 24.29 -28.57 5.62
C SER A 905 23.43 -27.32 5.49
N ILE A 906 23.92 -26.37 4.71
CA ILE A 906 23.25 -25.08 4.47
C ILE A 906 23.20 -24.81 2.98
N GLY A 907 22.07 -24.32 2.49
CA GLY A 907 21.91 -23.92 1.09
C GLY A 907 22.40 -22.49 0.87
N ILE A 908 23.12 -22.25 -0.22
CA ILE A 908 23.38 -20.86 -0.67
C ILE A 908 22.05 -20.15 -0.97
N GLY A 909 21.96 -18.86 -0.65
CA GLY A 909 20.73 -18.07 -0.83
C GLY A 909 19.60 -18.37 0.16
N GLN A 910 19.80 -19.29 1.11
CA GLN A 910 18.81 -19.60 2.17
C GLN A 910 19.19 -18.91 3.49
N SER A 911 18.18 -18.52 4.27
CA SER A 911 18.37 -18.00 5.64
C SER A 911 18.67 -19.14 6.61
N VAL A 912 19.66 -18.94 7.47
CA VAL A 912 20.16 -19.90 8.46
C VAL A 912 20.16 -19.25 9.84
N SER A 913 19.51 -19.91 10.80
CA SER A 913 19.58 -19.53 12.22
C SER A 913 20.80 -20.17 12.88
N ILE A 914 21.52 -19.38 13.67
CA ILE A 914 22.75 -19.77 14.35
C ILE A 914 22.63 -19.41 15.82
N ASP A 915 22.70 -20.42 16.68
CA ASP A 915 22.66 -20.25 18.13
C ASP A 915 24.01 -20.58 18.76
N TYR A 916 24.41 -19.83 19.78
CA TYR A 916 25.71 -20.02 20.41
C TYR A 916 25.71 -19.73 21.91
N THR A 917 26.76 -20.21 22.60
CA THR A 917 26.95 -20.01 24.04
C THR A 917 28.40 -19.64 24.35
N VAL A 918 28.56 -18.54 25.09
CA VAL A 918 29.86 -18.03 25.56
C VAL A 918 29.92 -18.12 27.07
N VAL A 919 31.05 -18.57 27.61
CA VAL A 919 31.29 -18.77 29.05
C VAL A 919 32.52 -17.97 29.48
N ASN A 920 32.47 -17.34 30.64
CA ASN A 920 33.67 -16.82 31.30
C ASN A 920 34.35 -17.93 32.13
N ASN A 921 35.40 -18.57 31.62
CA ASN A 921 36.21 -19.57 32.32
C ASN A 921 37.28 -18.96 33.23
N GLY A 922 37.39 -17.64 33.26
CA GLY A 922 38.47 -16.93 33.94
C GLY A 922 38.22 -16.82 35.44
N PRO A 923 39.27 -16.58 36.24
CA PRO A 923 39.14 -16.43 37.69
C PRO A 923 38.44 -15.14 38.13
N SER A 924 38.18 -14.19 37.21
CA SER A 924 37.63 -12.86 37.54
C SER A 924 36.35 -12.54 36.75
N THR A 925 35.49 -11.74 37.36
CA THR A 925 34.27 -11.21 36.72
C THR A 925 34.66 -10.23 35.62
N LEU A 926 34.15 -10.42 34.41
CA LEU A 926 34.11 -9.35 33.41
C LEU A 926 33.09 -8.31 33.89
N PRO A 927 33.50 -7.06 34.21
CA PRO A 927 32.56 -6.01 34.59
C PRO A 927 31.57 -5.72 33.45
N SER A 928 30.59 -4.84 33.68
CA SER A 928 29.65 -4.49 32.62
C SER A 928 30.38 -3.79 31.47
N THR A 929 30.71 -4.55 30.44
CA THR A 929 31.46 -4.13 29.24
C THR A 929 30.58 -4.35 28.02
N THR A 930 30.76 -3.52 26.99
CA THR A 930 30.15 -3.71 25.68
C THR A 930 31.20 -4.22 24.72
N TRP A 931 30.89 -5.29 23.98
CA TRP A 931 31.73 -5.85 22.91
C TRP A 931 30.85 -6.41 21.78
N THR A 932 31.48 -6.83 20.68
CA THR A 932 30.78 -7.41 19.52
C THR A 932 31.10 -8.90 19.36
N ASP A 933 30.08 -9.72 19.12
CA ASP A 933 30.23 -11.10 18.63
C ASP A 933 29.95 -11.15 17.13
N ARG A 934 30.73 -11.93 16.36
CA ARG A 934 30.60 -12.01 14.90
C ARG A 934 30.68 -13.44 14.37
N ILE A 935 29.94 -13.71 13.30
CA ILE A 935 29.90 -15.01 12.61
C ILE A 935 30.41 -14.86 11.17
N TYR A 936 31.32 -15.74 10.79
CA TYR A 936 32.03 -15.71 9.51
C TYR A 936 31.83 -17.02 8.72
N LEU A 937 31.76 -16.93 7.40
CA LEU A 937 31.94 -18.04 6.48
C LEU A 937 33.40 -18.12 6.05
N SER A 938 34.01 -19.29 6.24
CA SER A 938 35.42 -19.54 5.96
C SER A 938 35.61 -20.79 5.10
N GLY A 939 36.64 -20.75 4.26
CA GLY A 939 37.13 -21.94 3.54
C GLY A 939 37.95 -22.88 4.43
N ASP A 940 38.38 -22.43 5.62
CA ASP A 940 39.12 -23.25 6.57
C ASP A 940 38.64 -23.05 8.03
N ARG A 941 39.32 -23.66 8.99
CA ARG A 941 38.87 -23.69 10.39
C ARG A 941 39.41 -22.53 11.23
N PHE A 942 40.06 -21.55 10.62
CA PHE A 942 40.77 -20.48 11.31
C PHE A 942 40.21 -19.14 10.86
N LEU A 943 39.99 -18.24 11.82
CA LEU A 943 39.58 -16.89 11.49
C LEU A 943 40.75 -16.11 10.88
N ASP A 944 40.58 -15.67 9.64
CA ASP A 944 41.54 -14.83 8.94
C ASP A 944 40.87 -13.81 8.00
N THR A 945 41.65 -12.86 7.45
CA THR A 945 41.08 -11.72 6.70
C THR A 945 40.32 -12.08 5.41
N PRO A 946 40.58 -13.21 4.71
CA PRO A 946 39.73 -13.71 3.63
C PRO A 946 38.31 -14.14 4.03
N ASP A 947 38.04 -14.35 5.32
CA ASP A 947 36.74 -14.85 5.76
C ASP A 947 35.62 -13.83 5.57
N THR A 948 34.46 -14.32 5.15
CA THR A 948 33.30 -13.48 4.85
C THR A 948 32.46 -13.28 6.10
N LEU A 949 32.34 -12.05 6.59
CA LEU A 949 31.42 -11.71 7.69
C LEU A 949 29.97 -11.94 7.22
N LEU A 950 29.24 -12.80 7.93
CA LEU A 950 27.83 -13.07 7.66
C LEU A 950 26.89 -12.28 8.58
N GLY A 951 27.33 -11.93 9.80
CA GLY A 951 26.52 -11.20 10.76
C GLY A 951 27.25 -10.84 12.05
N SER A 952 26.71 -9.89 12.80
CA SER A 952 27.27 -9.40 14.06
C SER A 952 26.19 -9.04 15.07
N VAL A 953 26.49 -9.17 16.36
CA VAL A 953 25.61 -8.76 17.46
C VAL A 953 26.40 -8.06 18.56
N GLY A 954 25.92 -6.89 18.98
CA GLY A 954 26.47 -6.17 20.13
C GLY A 954 26.00 -6.79 21.45
N VAL A 955 26.91 -6.97 22.39
CA VAL A 955 26.66 -7.59 23.69
C VAL A 955 27.10 -6.64 24.79
N THR A 956 26.18 -6.24 25.67
CA THR A 956 26.48 -5.44 26.86
C THR A 956 26.08 -6.23 28.11
N ARG A 957 27.05 -6.66 28.91
CA ARG A 957 26.77 -7.36 30.19
C ARG A 957 27.98 -7.42 31.10
N SER A 958 27.73 -7.70 32.38
CA SER A 958 28.71 -8.24 33.32
C SER A 958 28.62 -9.77 33.32
N LEU A 959 29.76 -10.47 33.41
CA LEU A 959 29.82 -11.92 33.36
C LEU A 959 30.76 -12.49 34.43
N ALA A 960 30.18 -13.06 35.49
CA ALA A 960 30.91 -13.65 36.61
C ALA A 960 31.69 -14.93 36.20
N PRO A 961 32.72 -15.35 36.97
CA PRO A 961 33.41 -16.62 36.76
C PRO A 961 32.44 -17.81 36.67
N GLY A 962 32.58 -18.63 35.63
CA GLY A 962 31.73 -19.79 35.34
C GLY A 962 30.34 -19.46 34.79
N ALA A 963 29.95 -18.19 34.68
CA ALA A 963 28.68 -17.79 34.10
C ALA A 963 28.75 -17.78 32.56
N SER A 964 27.59 -17.99 31.93
CA SER A 964 27.45 -18.05 30.47
C SER A 964 26.33 -17.16 29.95
N TYR A 965 26.35 -16.85 28.65
CA TYR A 965 25.21 -16.29 27.94
C TYR A 965 24.94 -17.01 26.63
N GLN A 966 23.71 -16.89 26.15
CA GLN A 966 23.29 -17.39 24.84
C GLN A 966 23.04 -16.22 23.90
N GLY A 967 23.42 -16.40 22.63
CA GLY A 967 23.16 -15.47 21.54
C GLY A 967 22.60 -16.21 20.33
N SER A 968 21.92 -15.46 19.44
CA SER A 968 21.35 -15.99 18.21
C SER A 968 21.51 -14.99 17.07
N LEU A 969 21.80 -15.48 15.86
CA LEU A 969 21.98 -14.71 14.63
C LEU A 969 21.22 -15.40 13.49
N SER A 970 20.52 -14.62 12.66
CA SER A 970 19.96 -15.10 11.39
C SER A 970 20.77 -14.53 10.24
N VAL A 971 21.33 -15.39 9.39
CA VAL A 971 22.25 -15.00 8.31
C VAL A 971 21.88 -15.65 6.98
N ILE A 972 22.28 -15.04 5.87
CA ILE A 972 22.11 -15.61 4.51
C ILE A 972 23.49 -16.00 3.99
N VAL A 973 23.59 -17.21 3.44
CA VAL A 973 24.84 -17.70 2.85
C VAL A 973 25.00 -17.13 1.43
N PRO A 974 26.10 -16.41 1.14
CA PRO A 974 26.33 -15.84 -0.18
C PRO A 974 26.55 -16.95 -1.25
N PRO A 975 26.42 -16.62 -2.55
CA PRO A 975 26.72 -17.55 -3.61
C PRO A 975 28.19 -17.99 -3.56
N ILE A 976 28.38 -19.29 -3.33
CA ILE A 976 29.69 -19.94 -3.27
C ILE A 976 29.58 -21.37 -3.77
N GLU A 977 30.64 -21.88 -4.39
CA GLU A 977 30.68 -23.26 -4.87
C GLU A 977 30.40 -24.25 -3.74
N GLN A 978 29.65 -25.31 -4.08
CA GLN A 978 29.31 -26.35 -3.11
C GLN A 978 30.57 -27.02 -2.55
N GLY A 979 30.54 -27.35 -1.27
CA GLY A 979 31.65 -28.04 -0.63
C GLY A 979 31.67 -27.90 0.89
N ALA A 980 32.71 -28.46 1.48
CA ALA A 980 32.98 -28.31 2.90
C ALA A 980 33.53 -26.90 3.16
N HIS A 981 32.85 -26.15 4.02
CA HIS A 981 33.25 -24.85 4.54
C HIS A 981 33.16 -24.88 6.07
N TYR A 982 33.42 -23.74 6.70
CA TYR A 982 33.28 -23.55 8.14
C TYR A 982 32.48 -22.29 8.44
N LEU A 983 31.66 -22.36 9.49
CA LEU A 983 31.14 -21.19 10.16
C LEU A 983 31.96 -20.95 11.42
N ILE A 984 32.52 -19.75 11.56
CA ILE A 984 33.41 -19.39 12.67
C ILE A 984 32.77 -18.27 13.47
N LEU A 985 32.39 -18.58 14.71
CA LEU A 985 31.99 -17.55 15.66
C LEU A 985 33.23 -17.01 16.38
N SER A 986 33.36 -15.69 16.46
CA SER A 986 34.35 -14.97 17.27
C SER A 986 33.60 -14.12 18.30
N ALA A 987 33.72 -14.49 19.58
CA ALA A 987 33.22 -13.67 20.68
C ALA A 987 34.23 -12.56 21.03
N ASN A 988 33.74 -11.39 21.44
CA ASN A 988 34.61 -10.22 21.72
C ASN A 988 35.57 -9.96 20.53
N ASP A 989 35.00 -9.96 19.32
CA ASP A 989 35.75 -9.92 18.06
C ASP A 989 36.57 -8.63 17.92
N ASP A 990 36.11 -7.52 18.50
CA ASP A 990 36.79 -6.22 18.49
C ASP A 990 37.91 -6.07 19.55
N TRP A 991 38.09 -7.06 20.44
CA TRP A 991 39.11 -7.09 21.51
C TRP A 991 38.89 -5.97 22.56
N ASP A 992 37.64 -5.56 22.74
CA ASP A 992 37.24 -4.50 23.69
C ASP A 992 37.43 -4.93 25.16
N ALA A 993 37.31 -6.23 25.43
CA ALA A 993 37.60 -6.82 26.73
C ALA A 993 38.96 -7.52 26.72
N VAL A 994 39.88 -7.08 27.59
CA VAL A 994 41.14 -7.79 27.86
C VAL A 994 40.85 -9.04 28.68
N GLU A 995 41.30 -10.19 28.19
CA GLU A 995 40.97 -11.50 28.73
C GLU A 995 42.11 -12.52 28.50
N LEU A 996 42.04 -13.66 29.18
CA LEU A 996 42.95 -14.79 28.97
C LEU A 996 42.55 -15.60 27.73
N HIS A 997 43.53 -16.21 27.08
CA HIS A 997 43.37 -17.27 26.08
C HIS A 997 42.59 -16.91 24.82
N ARG A 998 42.72 -15.69 24.30
CA ARG A 998 41.96 -15.11 23.16
C ARG A 998 41.59 -16.03 21.97
N LEU A 999 42.40 -17.04 21.63
CA LEU A 999 42.07 -17.99 20.57
C LEU A 999 40.89 -18.92 20.90
N ASN A 1000 40.49 -19.07 22.17
CA ASN A 1000 39.36 -19.91 22.57
C ASN A 1000 38.00 -19.20 22.41
N ASN A 1001 38.00 -17.91 22.07
CA ASN A 1001 36.83 -17.16 21.62
C ASN A 1001 36.39 -17.56 20.21
N GLU A 1002 37.29 -18.19 19.44
CA GLU A 1002 37.00 -18.64 18.08
C GLU A 1002 36.46 -20.07 18.12
N LYS A 1003 35.27 -20.29 17.57
CA LYS A 1003 34.69 -21.64 17.41
C LYS A 1003 34.32 -21.90 15.96
N PRO A 1004 35.12 -22.69 15.22
CA PRO A 1004 34.73 -23.18 13.91
C PRO A 1004 33.80 -24.39 14.04
N VAL A 1005 32.77 -24.45 13.22
CA VAL A 1005 31.98 -25.65 12.95
C VAL A 1005 31.97 -25.90 11.46
N SER A 1006 32.36 -27.12 11.06
CA SER A 1006 32.32 -27.51 9.65
C SER A 1006 30.87 -27.64 9.20
N VAL A 1007 30.58 -27.08 8.04
CA VAL A 1007 29.29 -27.15 7.39
C VAL A 1007 29.48 -27.53 5.93
N ASN A 1008 28.57 -28.35 5.42
CA ASN A 1008 28.54 -28.63 3.99
C ASN A 1008 27.64 -27.58 3.31
N VAL A 1009 28.25 -26.64 2.59
CA VAL A 1009 27.49 -25.69 1.78
C VAL A 1009 27.06 -26.41 0.52
N LEU A 1010 25.77 -26.35 0.24
CA LEU A 1010 25.17 -27.01 -0.91
C LEU A 1010 24.60 -25.96 -1.86
N VAL A 1011 24.78 -26.22 -3.15
CA VAL A 1011 23.88 -25.68 -4.16
C VAL A 1011 22.66 -26.60 -4.17
N PRO A 1012 21.45 -26.13 -3.83
CA PRO A 1012 20.23 -26.92 -3.92
C PRO A 1012 20.12 -27.66 -5.26
N LYS A 1013 19.83 -28.96 -5.23
CA LYS A 1013 19.73 -29.77 -6.45
C LYS A 1013 18.28 -29.83 -6.95
N LEU A 1014 18.09 -29.62 -8.25
CA LEU A 1014 16.85 -29.92 -8.95
C LEU A 1014 16.96 -31.31 -9.59
N GLU A 1015 16.15 -32.25 -9.11
CA GLU A 1015 16.13 -33.62 -9.62
C GLU A 1015 15.26 -33.73 -10.87
N GLN A 1016 15.73 -34.50 -11.86
CA GLN A 1016 14.98 -34.69 -13.11
C GLN A 1016 13.59 -35.28 -12.83
N GLY A 1017 12.55 -34.59 -13.30
CA GLY A 1017 11.14 -35.04 -13.16
C GLY A 1017 10.52 -34.74 -11.81
N VAL A 1018 11.23 -34.07 -10.90
CA VAL A 1018 10.70 -33.57 -9.63
C VAL A 1018 10.50 -32.06 -9.78
N ALA A 1019 9.26 -31.59 -9.63
CA ALA A 1019 8.97 -30.16 -9.60
C ALA A 1019 9.54 -29.57 -8.31
N PHE A 1020 10.15 -28.39 -8.42
CA PHE A 1020 10.49 -27.58 -7.27
C PHE A 1020 9.39 -26.53 -7.08
N ASP A 1021 8.64 -26.67 -6.01
CA ASP A 1021 7.67 -25.69 -5.56
C ASP A 1021 8.35 -24.87 -4.47
N GLY A 1022 8.83 -23.68 -4.82
CA GLY A 1022 9.46 -22.75 -3.90
C GLY A 1022 8.78 -21.40 -3.92
N GLU A 1023 8.60 -20.82 -2.73
CA GLU A 1023 8.27 -19.41 -2.62
C GLU A 1023 9.53 -18.59 -2.90
N PHE A 1024 9.62 -18.06 -4.12
CA PHE A 1024 10.54 -16.98 -4.42
C PHE A 1024 9.89 -15.73 -3.85
N GLY A 1025 10.17 -15.45 -2.57
CA GLY A 1025 9.70 -14.24 -1.91
C GLY A 1025 10.00 -13.01 -2.78
N ALA A 1026 9.16 -11.98 -2.69
CA ALA A 1026 9.48 -10.73 -3.37
C ALA A 1026 10.88 -10.25 -2.91
N GLY A 1027 11.66 -9.67 -3.83
CA GLY A 1027 13.01 -9.15 -3.59
C GLY A 1027 14.07 -9.87 -4.43
N SER A 1028 15.30 -9.37 -4.44
CA SER A 1028 16.42 -10.01 -5.16
C SER A 1028 16.97 -11.22 -4.39
N ILE A 1029 16.11 -12.18 -4.04
CA ILE A 1029 16.53 -13.46 -3.47
C ILE A 1029 16.99 -14.33 -4.64
N GLU A 1030 18.30 -14.30 -4.89
CA GLU A 1030 18.91 -15.21 -5.85
C GLU A 1030 18.90 -16.62 -5.25
N GLN A 1031 18.03 -17.47 -5.81
CA GLN A 1031 18.09 -18.89 -5.52
C GLN A 1031 18.93 -19.58 -6.58
N TYR A 1032 19.88 -20.37 -6.09
CA TYR A 1032 20.79 -21.09 -6.94
C TYR A 1032 20.40 -22.56 -6.94
N PHE A 1033 20.43 -23.14 -8.14
CA PHE A 1033 20.13 -24.54 -8.33
C PHE A 1033 21.17 -25.23 -9.19
N ARG A 1034 21.43 -26.50 -8.89
CA ARG A 1034 22.22 -27.40 -9.72
C ARG A 1034 21.31 -28.39 -10.42
N ILE A 1035 21.54 -28.61 -11.71
CA ILE A 1035 20.92 -29.69 -12.49
C ILE A 1035 22.02 -30.60 -13.04
N ASP A 1036 21.93 -31.90 -12.78
CA ASP A 1036 22.88 -32.88 -13.31
C ASP A 1036 22.43 -33.31 -14.72
N ALA A 1037 23.18 -32.93 -15.77
CA ALA A 1037 22.88 -33.27 -17.16
C ALA A 1037 23.89 -34.30 -17.72
N SER A 1038 23.40 -35.40 -18.30
CA SER A 1038 24.25 -36.39 -18.99
C SER A 1038 24.59 -35.93 -20.42
N GLY A 1039 25.86 -35.93 -20.82
CA GLY A 1039 26.36 -35.40 -22.10
C GLY A 1039 25.85 -36.04 -23.40
N SER A 1040 24.86 -36.95 -23.33
CA SER A 1040 24.21 -37.57 -24.49
C SER A 1040 22.76 -37.11 -24.71
N LYS A 1041 22.27 -36.10 -23.97
CA LYS A 1041 20.88 -35.61 -24.03
C LYS A 1041 20.84 -34.09 -23.89
N ASN A 1042 19.82 -33.45 -24.47
CA ASN A 1042 19.51 -32.04 -24.24
C ASN A 1042 18.90 -31.86 -22.85
N LEU A 1043 19.25 -30.78 -22.15
CA LEU A 1043 18.60 -30.35 -20.91
C LEU A 1043 17.35 -29.54 -21.25
N LEU A 1044 16.19 -29.96 -20.73
CA LEU A 1044 14.95 -29.21 -20.79
C LEU A 1044 14.62 -28.71 -19.38
N VAL A 1045 14.47 -27.40 -19.23
CA VAL A 1045 13.98 -26.77 -18.00
C VAL A 1045 12.59 -26.23 -18.30
N ASP A 1046 11.58 -26.81 -17.66
CA ASP A 1046 10.17 -26.46 -17.86
C ASP A 1046 9.70 -25.57 -16.70
N PHE A 1047 9.36 -24.33 -17.03
CA PHE A 1047 8.76 -23.38 -16.10
C PHE A 1047 7.24 -23.47 -16.26
N GLN A 1048 6.58 -24.32 -15.47
CA GLN A 1048 5.14 -24.56 -15.56
C GLN A 1048 4.29 -23.28 -15.37
N LYS A 1049 4.87 -22.25 -14.75
CA LYS A 1049 4.34 -20.88 -14.68
C LYS A 1049 5.50 -19.88 -14.84
N LEU A 1050 5.55 -19.18 -15.97
CA LEU A 1050 6.49 -18.09 -16.20
C LEU A 1050 5.95 -16.82 -15.54
N GLU A 1051 6.41 -16.53 -14.33
CA GLU A 1051 6.19 -15.22 -13.72
C GLU A 1051 6.97 -14.16 -14.53
N PRO A 1052 6.38 -13.00 -14.90
CA PRO A 1052 7.00 -12.01 -15.80
C PRO A 1052 8.37 -11.47 -15.36
N ASN A 1053 8.74 -11.69 -14.09
CA ASN A 1053 9.96 -11.18 -13.46
C ASN A 1053 10.99 -12.26 -13.12
N LEU A 1054 10.66 -13.53 -13.36
CA LEU A 1054 11.61 -14.61 -13.17
C LEU A 1054 12.59 -14.60 -14.33
N THR A 1055 13.85 -14.26 -14.05
CA THR A 1055 14.96 -14.44 -15.00
C THR A 1055 15.84 -15.57 -14.50
N ALA A 1056 15.96 -16.63 -15.29
CA ALA A 1056 16.89 -17.71 -14.99
C ALA A 1056 18.19 -17.50 -15.78
N TYR A 1057 19.30 -17.52 -15.07
CA TYR A 1057 20.64 -17.55 -15.65
C TYR A 1057 21.17 -18.97 -15.50
N LEU A 1058 21.69 -19.54 -16.58
CA LEU A 1058 22.27 -20.87 -16.62
C LEU A 1058 23.74 -20.74 -17.00
N ARG A 1059 24.59 -21.45 -16.27
CA ARG A 1059 26.03 -21.58 -16.56
C ARG A 1059 26.43 -23.03 -16.33
N PHE A 1060 27.25 -23.58 -17.22
CA PHE A 1060 27.73 -24.94 -17.15
C PHE A 1060 28.99 -25.02 -16.29
N GLY A 1061 28.94 -25.86 -15.26
CA GLY A 1061 30.10 -26.20 -14.42
C GLY A 1061 30.47 -25.18 -13.35
N GLU A 1062 29.82 -24.02 -13.30
CA GLU A 1062 30.05 -22.93 -12.34
C GLU A 1062 28.72 -22.22 -12.01
N LEU A 1063 28.67 -21.47 -10.90
CA LEU A 1063 27.52 -20.66 -10.54
C LEU A 1063 27.27 -19.51 -11.53
N PRO A 1064 26.04 -19.36 -12.08
CA PRO A 1064 25.70 -18.24 -12.96
C PRO A 1064 25.51 -16.94 -12.18
N ASN A 1065 25.88 -15.80 -12.77
CA ASN A 1065 25.46 -14.48 -12.30
C ASN A 1065 24.96 -13.62 -13.48
N ARG A 1066 24.44 -12.41 -13.20
CA ARG A 1066 23.81 -11.57 -14.25
C ARG A 1066 24.79 -11.03 -15.30
N SER A 1067 26.10 -11.06 -15.03
CA SER A 1067 27.17 -10.63 -15.94
C SER A 1067 27.90 -11.80 -16.60
N MET A 1068 27.81 -12.99 -16.01
CA MET A 1068 28.51 -14.21 -16.40
C MET A 1068 27.56 -15.39 -16.41
N PHE A 1069 27.03 -15.70 -17.60
CA PHE A 1069 26.11 -16.81 -17.84
C PHE A 1069 26.33 -17.36 -19.26
N ASP A 1070 25.94 -18.60 -19.50
CA ASP A 1070 25.93 -19.20 -20.84
C ASP A 1070 24.58 -18.99 -21.53
N TYR A 1071 23.49 -19.05 -20.76
CA TYR A 1071 22.14 -18.82 -21.24
C TYR A 1071 21.33 -17.99 -20.25
N ARG A 1072 20.56 -17.05 -20.79
CA ARG A 1072 19.58 -16.25 -20.05
C ARG A 1072 18.18 -16.59 -20.57
N LEU A 1073 17.32 -17.06 -19.69
CA LEU A 1073 15.92 -17.34 -19.97
C LEU A 1073 15.07 -16.28 -19.26
N GLY A 1074 14.26 -15.57 -20.04
CA GLY A 1074 13.33 -14.57 -19.54
C GLY A 1074 12.12 -14.49 -20.47
N SER A 1075 11.13 -13.66 -20.13
CA SER A 1075 9.83 -13.56 -20.82
C SER A 1075 9.88 -13.30 -22.34
N ASN A 1076 11.04 -12.96 -22.90
CA ASN A 1076 11.24 -12.69 -24.33
C ASN A 1076 12.08 -13.75 -25.09
N SER A 1077 12.49 -14.87 -24.45
CA SER A 1077 13.29 -15.91 -25.10
C SER A 1077 12.68 -17.31 -24.92
N LEU A 1078 11.86 -17.71 -25.90
CA LEU A 1078 11.53 -19.10 -26.23
C LEU A 1078 12.12 -19.45 -27.60
#